data_AF-A0A2H0DRX4-F1
#
_entry.id   AF-A0A2H0DRX4-F1
#
_cell.length_a   1.000
_cell.length_b   1.000
_cell.length_c   1.000
_cell.angle_alpha   90.00
_cell.angle_beta   90.00
_cell.angle_gamma   90.00
#
_symmetry.space_group_name_H-M   'P 1'
#
loop_
_entity.id
_entity.type
_entity.pdbx_description
1 polymer ?
#
loop_
_entity_poly.entity_id
_entity_poly.type
_entity_poly.pdbx_seq_one_letter_code
_entity_poly.pdbx_strand_id
1 'polypeptide(L)'
;MLGATMLLRIIAAAAVLFAVPASARVLGPASKAGGILPVLSLGPAASSLAPLNAPTLGLAPSLPSLNAPTLGLAPSLPSLSVPALGLPPPLIPTRSPAPGLAPSITPASARLAAVSPLAARTQELTAAPAAQMPARLDALFSGVASKPESDAVAVADLPAAPAPSVAALVADYRAEGRGAFGRRLRFTGIGGRDAYNPTAPFKTRYRGKAIEVLAARVEPREEEESEVVFFEKHRGRWRPLPGAPRPKLQDPFVATIDGELVMGGVETFPKDGGLGYRTVFYRGKTLSRLKRFAAGPDGMKDIRLARLPNGKILVVTRPQGEIGGRGKIAMTVIDGLDKLEPGAISRAKIIEGQFHEDEWGGANELHVLRDGRVGVLGHAARFDAAGGRHYYPMAFAVDPVTGRRTPMKILLERARLPAGASKRPDLQDVLFSGGLLRRADGTAALYVGAGDAESYRVEIADPFAALERASAPRESLSRADDKFLDGLQRKAFLYFWEQTDGRTGLTKDRAGNFGGGDRGIASIAATGFGLTALTIAQRRGWITREQAYGRALKTLRHLRSRQVHEHGWFPHFVSAATGEPLPRAEVSSIDTALLLAGALTAGSHFPGTEVERLAREIYERVDFPWMMTDGGAKPQSRTLSMGWTPAGFIGARWDAYSEHQILYILGLGSPTFPLPAQSWRAWKRPEKGPLTEASGPLFTHQYSQLWLDLRGWNDAGQDYFANSVEATYAHRDAALAARGRYTTYGPNCWGLTACDGPEGYRAYGAYPGAPVQDGTIAPAAAGGSLAHTPGLSVAALRYMKARYGGRIWGRYGFSDSFNTDPRWRDRFNADGLWRSPDAVGIDQGAILLAAENARGGAVWRAFMGTEYAKRAFEKLGR
;
A
#
# COMPACT_ATOMS: atom_id res chain seq x y z
N MET A 1 -33.09 37.90 -12.48
CA MET A 1 -32.71 36.90 -13.51
C MET A 1 -31.22 36.49 -13.42
N LEU A 2 -30.61 36.42 -12.23
CA LEU A 2 -29.15 36.27 -12.06
C LEU A 2 -28.69 34.90 -11.47
N GLY A 3 -29.61 34.02 -11.08
CA GLY A 3 -29.27 32.73 -10.47
C GLY A 3 -28.94 31.59 -11.44
N ALA A 4 -29.32 31.69 -12.72
CA ALA A 4 -29.19 30.59 -13.67
C ALA A 4 -27.74 30.34 -14.17
N THR A 5 -26.90 31.38 -14.20
CA THR A 5 -25.59 31.36 -14.84
C THR A 5 -24.52 30.61 -14.05
N MET A 6 -24.69 30.48 -12.73
CA MET A 6 -23.72 29.81 -11.86
C MET A 6 -23.82 28.28 -11.95
N LEU A 7 -25.04 27.74 -12.07
CA LEU A 7 -25.28 26.29 -12.15
C LEU A 7 -24.79 25.66 -13.46
N LEU A 8 -24.79 26.41 -14.57
CA LEU A 8 -24.26 25.93 -15.86
C LEU A 8 -22.73 25.69 -15.83
N ARG A 9 -21.98 26.45 -15.02
CA ARG A 9 -20.51 26.33 -14.95
C ARG A 9 -20.03 25.08 -14.20
N ILE A 10 -20.83 24.57 -13.27
CA ILE A 10 -20.53 23.34 -12.51
C ILE A 10 -20.63 22.12 -13.44
N ILE A 11 -21.70 22.04 -14.23
CA ILE A 11 -21.94 20.90 -15.14
C ILE A 11 -20.93 20.87 -16.31
N ALA A 12 -20.50 22.03 -16.81
CA ALA A 12 -19.56 22.11 -17.93
C ALA A 12 -18.13 21.62 -17.59
N ALA A 13 -17.71 21.65 -16.32
CA ALA A 13 -16.35 21.30 -15.91
C ALA A 13 -16.05 19.79 -16.01
N ALA A 14 -17.07 18.93 -15.93
CA ALA A 14 -16.91 17.47 -15.95
C ALA A 14 -16.79 16.87 -17.37
N ALA A 15 -16.99 17.65 -18.43
CA ALA A 15 -17.21 17.13 -19.80
C ALA A 15 -16.23 17.63 -20.88
N VAL A 16 -15.20 18.42 -20.52
CA VAL A 16 -14.32 19.12 -21.50
C VAL A 16 -12.83 18.76 -21.34
N LEU A 17 -12.48 17.84 -20.43
CA LEU A 17 -11.13 17.27 -20.34
C LEU A 17 -11.00 16.02 -21.24
N PHE A 18 -9.84 15.86 -21.87
CA PHE A 18 -9.47 14.78 -22.81
C PHE A 18 -10.06 14.82 -24.23
N ALA A 19 -9.76 15.88 -25.00
CA ALA A 19 -10.01 15.91 -26.46
C ALA A 19 -8.96 16.71 -27.26
N VAL A 20 -7.69 16.25 -27.30
CA VAL A 20 -6.68 16.76 -28.26
C VAL A 20 -5.79 15.61 -28.76
N PRO A 21 -5.78 15.27 -30.06
CA PRO A 21 -4.81 14.33 -30.64
C PRO A 21 -3.49 15.03 -31.01
N ALA A 22 -2.36 14.34 -30.79
CA ALA A 22 -1.03 14.89 -31.09
C ALA A 22 -0.66 14.68 -32.57
N SER A 23 -0.44 15.79 -33.29
CA SER A 23 0.03 15.81 -34.68
C SER A 23 1.28 16.67 -34.83
N ALA A 24 2.44 16.15 -34.44
CA ALA A 24 3.72 16.84 -34.62
C ALA A 24 4.20 16.73 -36.07
N ARG A 25 4.30 17.86 -36.78
CA ARG A 25 5.06 17.96 -38.04
C ARG A 25 6.27 18.88 -37.85
N VAL A 26 7.42 18.40 -38.32
CA VAL A 26 8.70 19.13 -38.30
C VAL A 26 8.69 20.17 -39.42
N LEU A 27 9.07 21.41 -39.09
CA LEU A 27 9.60 22.40 -40.04
C LEU A 27 10.77 23.16 -39.40
N GLY A 28 11.74 23.54 -40.23
CA GLY A 28 13.02 24.12 -39.81
C GLY A 28 12.99 25.63 -39.54
N PRO A 29 14.13 26.20 -39.08
CA PRO A 29 14.21 27.58 -38.61
C PRO A 29 14.35 28.61 -39.75
N ALA A 30 13.89 29.83 -39.48
CA ALA A 30 14.20 31.04 -40.25
C ALA A 30 14.79 32.11 -39.30
N SER A 31 15.57 33.06 -39.86
CA SER A 31 16.45 33.96 -39.09
C SER A 31 16.13 35.44 -39.30
N LYS A 32 16.49 36.30 -38.31
CA LYS A 32 17.32 37.53 -38.52
C LYS A 32 17.56 38.38 -37.25
N ALA A 33 18.85 38.55 -36.95
CA ALA A 33 19.60 39.80 -36.65
C ALA A 33 19.09 40.90 -35.68
N GLY A 34 20.01 41.34 -34.79
CA GLY A 34 20.06 42.68 -34.16
C GLY A 34 19.84 42.68 -32.63
N GLY A 35 20.70 43.27 -31.78
CA GLY A 35 22.07 43.82 -32.00
C GLY A 35 22.63 44.58 -30.78
N ILE A 36 23.97 44.71 -30.71
CA ILE A 36 24.75 45.68 -29.88
C ILE A 36 24.82 45.44 -28.35
N LEU A 37 25.89 44.73 -27.91
CA LEU A 37 27.04 45.20 -27.06
C LEU A 37 26.85 46.26 -25.94
N PRO A 38 27.78 46.34 -24.95
CA PRO A 38 28.61 45.29 -24.29
C PRO A 38 28.71 45.49 -22.74
N VAL A 39 29.57 44.72 -22.05
CA VAL A 39 30.67 45.27 -21.17
C VAL A 39 31.55 44.15 -20.57
N LEU A 40 32.86 44.44 -20.53
CA LEU A 40 33.98 43.78 -19.80
C LEU A 40 34.25 42.26 -19.97
N SER A 41 35.39 42.00 -20.63
CA SER A 41 36.15 40.75 -20.60
C SER A 41 37.17 40.76 -19.45
N LEU A 42 37.52 39.57 -18.92
CA LEU A 42 38.88 39.25 -18.47
C LEU A 42 39.14 37.74 -18.55
N GLY A 43 40.31 37.38 -19.08
CA GLY A 43 40.94 36.05 -19.00
C GLY A 43 42.46 36.28 -19.06
N PRO A 44 43.29 35.33 -19.56
CA PRO A 44 43.09 33.90 -19.73
C PRO A 44 44.26 33.08 -19.09
N ALA A 45 44.23 31.74 -19.20
CA ALA A 45 45.42 30.89 -19.05
C ALA A 45 45.28 29.62 -19.90
N ALA A 46 46.34 29.18 -20.59
CA ALA A 46 46.29 28.05 -21.53
C ALA A 46 47.64 27.31 -21.71
N SER A 47 47.58 25.98 -21.86
CA SER A 47 48.62 25.05 -22.39
C SER A 47 47.93 23.67 -22.52
N SER A 48 47.87 22.96 -23.67
CA SER A 48 48.92 22.34 -24.52
C SER A 48 49.47 21.01 -23.92
N LEU A 49 49.74 19.92 -24.68
CA LEU A 49 49.57 19.63 -26.12
C LEU A 49 49.65 18.09 -26.42
N ALA A 50 48.65 17.55 -27.15
CA ALA A 50 48.77 16.50 -28.19
C ALA A 50 49.44 15.10 -27.86
N PRO A 51 49.85 14.24 -28.83
CA PRO A 51 48.97 13.14 -29.27
C PRO A 51 49.64 11.77 -29.62
N LEU A 52 48.87 10.89 -30.30
CA LEU A 52 49.26 9.76 -31.17
C LEU A 52 49.90 8.48 -30.56
N ASN A 53 49.26 7.33 -30.80
CA ASN A 53 49.72 6.42 -31.86
C ASN A 53 48.77 5.23 -32.14
N ALA A 54 48.76 4.78 -33.40
CA ALA A 54 48.20 3.52 -33.87
C ALA A 54 48.92 3.08 -35.16
N PRO A 55 49.15 1.78 -35.38
CA PRO A 55 49.48 1.23 -36.70
C PRO A 55 48.36 0.33 -37.26
N THR A 56 48.45 0.03 -38.55
CA THR A 56 47.37 -0.55 -39.38
C THR A 56 47.88 -1.65 -40.32
N LEU A 57 46.96 -2.29 -41.04
CA LEU A 57 47.13 -3.25 -42.15
C LEU A 57 47.45 -4.72 -41.74
N GLY A 58 46.89 -5.73 -42.40
CA GLY A 58 45.86 -5.65 -43.46
C GLY A 58 45.58 -6.98 -44.20
N LEU A 59 45.00 -6.84 -45.40
CA LEU A 59 44.69 -7.87 -46.42
C LEU A 59 43.42 -8.73 -46.25
N ALA A 60 42.77 -8.95 -47.40
CA ALA A 60 41.65 -9.87 -47.64
C ALA A 60 42.01 -10.78 -48.84
N PRO A 61 41.24 -11.85 -49.12
CA PRO A 61 40.53 -11.90 -50.41
C PRO A 61 39.09 -12.47 -50.32
N SER A 62 38.57 -13.07 -51.39
CA SER A 62 37.14 -13.03 -51.81
C SER A 62 36.36 -14.37 -51.84
N LEU A 63 35.07 -14.26 -52.21
CA LEU A 63 33.99 -15.29 -52.32
C LEU A 63 34.26 -16.42 -53.35
N PRO A 64 33.51 -17.56 -53.27
CA PRO A 64 32.22 -17.76 -54.01
C PRO A 64 31.02 -18.10 -53.07
N SER A 65 29.75 -17.69 -53.32
CA SER A 65 28.73 -18.12 -54.32
C SER A 65 27.97 -19.43 -53.92
N LEU A 66 26.69 -19.69 -54.26
CA LEU A 66 25.82 -19.28 -55.38
C LEU A 66 24.29 -19.30 -55.03
N ASN A 67 23.47 -18.80 -55.97
CA ASN A 67 22.01 -18.98 -56.21
C ASN A 67 20.94 -18.13 -55.50
N ALA A 68 20.25 -17.34 -56.34
CA ALA A 68 18.85 -16.88 -56.21
C ALA A 68 17.97 -17.58 -57.28
N PRO A 69 16.73 -17.13 -57.56
CA PRO A 69 16.61 -16.09 -58.58
C PRO A 69 15.56 -14.98 -58.29
N THR A 70 15.65 -13.89 -59.04
CA THR A 70 14.77 -12.70 -58.98
C THR A 70 14.33 -12.26 -60.38
N LEU A 71 13.13 -11.73 -60.54
CA LEU A 71 12.65 -10.87 -61.64
C LEU A 71 11.27 -10.28 -61.25
N GLY A 72 10.92 -9.00 -61.39
CA GLY A 72 11.73 -7.79 -61.61
C GLY A 72 11.38 -7.01 -62.88
N LEU A 73 10.75 -5.82 -62.74
CA LEU A 73 10.99 -4.55 -63.48
C LEU A 73 9.82 -3.53 -63.30
N ALA A 74 10.06 -2.28 -63.71
CA ALA A 74 9.16 -1.10 -63.66
C ALA A 74 8.88 -0.59 -65.12
N PRO A 75 8.53 0.69 -65.49
CA PRO A 75 8.32 1.93 -64.72
C PRO A 75 7.18 2.91 -65.20
N SER A 76 7.15 4.10 -64.57
CA SER A 76 6.75 5.44 -65.12
C SER A 76 5.28 5.90 -65.32
N LEU A 77 5.15 7.24 -65.29
CA LEU A 77 3.98 8.16 -65.46
C LEU A 77 3.63 8.39 -66.98
N PRO A 78 2.55 9.11 -67.43
CA PRO A 78 1.92 10.30 -66.81
C PRO A 78 0.41 10.65 -67.06
N SER A 79 -0.01 11.78 -66.44
CA SER A 79 -0.98 12.83 -66.89
C SER A 79 -2.47 12.58 -67.25
N LEU A 80 -3.35 13.17 -66.40
CA LEU A 80 -4.48 14.11 -66.70
C LEU A 80 -5.52 13.85 -67.82
N SER A 81 -6.82 13.88 -67.45
CA SER A 81 -7.89 14.67 -68.13
C SER A 81 -9.22 14.71 -67.32
N VAL A 82 -10.13 15.65 -67.67
CA VAL A 82 -11.37 16.08 -66.97
C VAL A 82 -12.43 16.42 -68.05
N PRO A 83 -13.76 16.06 -67.95
CA PRO A 83 -14.81 16.99 -67.44
C PRO A 83 -16.08 16.32 -66.83
N ALA A 84 -17.16 17.11 -66.60
CA ALA A 84 -18.38 16.75 -65.85
C ALA A 84 -19.71 17.21 -66.51
N LEU A 85 -20.87 16.67 -66.07
CA LEU A 85 -22.29 17.11 -66.26
C LEU A 85 -23.24 16.12 -65.50
N GLY A 86 -24.50 16.40 -65.10
CA GLY A 86 -25.15 17.70 -64.86
C GLY A 86 -26.70 17.74 -64.95
N LEU A 87 -27.42 17.80 -63.80
CA LEU A 87 -28.79 18.36 -63.59
C LEU A 87 -30.03 17.63 -64.24
N PRO A 88 -31.32 17.96 -63.90
CA PRO A 88 -31.95 18.32 -62.61
C PRO A 88 -33.29 17.54 -62.28
N PRO A 89 -34.48 18.08 -61.86
CA PRO A 89 -35.37 17.43 -60.85
C PRO A 89 -36.81 17.13 -61.41
N PRO A 90 -37.96 17.04 -60.69
CA PRO A 90 -38.58 17.96 -59.68
C PRO A 90 -38.94 17.21 -58.35
N LEU A 91 -40.06 17.30 -57.59
CA LEU A 91 -41.37 18.00 -57.56
C LEU A 91 -41.95 18.00 -56.10
N ILE A 92 -43.02 18.76 -55.79
CA ILE A 92 -43.70 18.88 -54.46
C ILE A 92 -45.23 19.09 -54.65
N PRO A 93 -46.09 18.61 -53.72
CA PRO A 93 -47.24 19.42 -53.25
C PRO A 93 -47.43 19.36 -51.71
N THR A 94 -47.22 20.43 -50.92
CA THR A 94 -48.05 21.65 -50.66
C THR A 94 -49.31 21.47 -49.81
N ARG A 95 -49.28 21.98 -48.55
CA ARG A 95 -50.35 22.80 -47.91
C ARG A 95 -49.96 23.37 -46.53
N SER A 96 -50.41 24.60 -46.27
CA SER A 96 -50.36 25.40 -45.02
C SER A 96 -51.55 26.41 -45.07
N PRO A 97 -51.77 27.38 -44.14
CA PRO A 97 -51.20 27.60 -42.79
C PRO A 97 -52.23 27.97 -41.67
N ALA A 98 -51.76 28.05 -40.40
CA ALA A 98 -52.22 28.99 -39.34
C ALA A 98 -53.70 28.95 -38.84
N PRO A 99 -54.10 29.79 -37.86
CA PRO A 99 -53.49 30.08 -36.54
C PRO A 99 -54.46 29.79 -35.35
N GLY A 100 -53.98 29.91 -34.10
CA GLY A 100 -54.84 29.89 -32.91
C GLY A 100 -54.18 30.48 -31.67
N LEU A 101 -54.71 31.60 -31.16
CA LEU A 101 -54.30 32.25 -29.91
C LEU A 101 -55.23 31.86 -28.75
N ALA A 102 -54.78 32.09 -27.51
CA ALA A 102 -55.58 31.89 -26.31
C ALA A 102 -56.73 32.91 -26.19
N PRO A 103 -57.66 32.66 -25.25
CA PRO A 103 -57.98 33.74 -24.30
C PRO A 103 -57.81 33.30 -22.83
N SER A 104 -57.37 34.25 -22.01
CA SER A 104 -57.36 34.18 -20.55
C SER A 104 -58.69 34.68 -19.97
N ILE A 105 -59.30 33.96 -19.03
CA ILE A 105 -60.37 34.51 -18.17
C ILE A 105 -60.15 34.13 -16.70
N THR A 106 -59.76 35.13 -15.92
CA THR A 106 -60.23 35.37 -14.54
C THR A 106 -61.04 36.68 -14.57
N PRO A 107 -61.79 37.08 -13.52
CA PRO A 107 -61.97 36.49 -12.19
C PRO A 107 -63.44 36.27 -11.78
N ALA A 108 -63.67 35.69 -10.59
CA ALA A 108 -64.93 35.84 -9.83
C ALA A 108 -64.65 35.73 -8.32
N SER A 109 -65.31 36.54 -7.48
CA SER A 109 -65.06 36.60 -6.03
C SER A 109 -66.32 36.86 -5.19
N ALA A 110 -66.57 35.97 -4.23
CA ALA A 110 -67.64 35.99 -3.22
C ALA A 110 -67.21 35.00 -2.09
N ARG A 111 -67.21 35.24 -0.76
CA ARG A 111 -67.86 36.19 0.17
C ARG A 111 -69.40 36.15 0.10
N LEU A 112 -70.18 35.94 1.17
CA LEU A 112 -70.02 35.68 2.63
C LEU A 112 -71.15 34.67 3.01
N ALA A 113 -71.44 34.19 4.25
CA ALA A 113 -71.07 34.52 5.63
C ALA A 113 -71.09 33.18 6.44
N ALA A 114 -70.14 32.87 7.33
CA ALA A 114 -69.95 33.36 8.70
C ALA A 114 -70.99 32.88 9.74
N VAL A 115 -70.61 31.87 10.54
CA VAL A 115 -71.01 31.76 11.96
C VAL A 115 -69.75 31.51 12.80
N SER A 116 -69.57 32.35 13.81
CA SER A 116 -68.58 32.33 14.89
C SER A 116 -69.15 33.27 15.98
N PRO A 117 -68.77 33.18 17.27
CA PRO A 117 -67.36 33.06 17.67
C PRO A 117 -67.09 32.24 18.97
N LEU A 118 -65.81 32.29 19.39
CA LEU A 118 -65.26 31.92 20.71
C LEU A 118 -65.29 30.42 21.11
N ALA A 119 -64.38 29.92 21.96
CA ALA A 119 -62.91 29.98 21.99
C ALA A 119 -62.40 29.27 23.26
N ALA A 120 -61.37 28.42 23.15
CA ALA A 120 -60.18 28.38 24.02
C ALA A 120 -59.35 27.10 23.82
N ARG A 121 -58.03 27.19 24.07
CA ARG A 121 -57.07 26.08 24.26
C ARG A 121 -56.84 25.11 23.09
N THR A 122 -56.36 25.63 21.97
CA THR A 122 -55.26 24.96 21.23
C THR A 122 -53.95 25.67 21.57
N GLN A 123 -53.05 24.97 22.25
CA GLN A 123 -51.70 25.48 22.50
C GLN A 123 -50.70 24.90 21.50
N GLU A 124 -49.89 25.82 20.99
CA GLU A 124 -48.75 25.65 20.11
C GLU A 124 -47.88 24.41 20.39
N LEU A 125 -47.68 23.58 19.36
CA LEU A 125 -46.42 22.84 19.21
C LEU A 125 -45.49 23.67 18.32
N THR A 126 -44.86 24.67 18.93
CA THR A 126 -43.81 25.48 18.31
C THR A 126 -42.60 24.62 17.93
N ALA A 127 -41.84 25.06 16.92
CA ALA A 127 -40.60 24.40 16.54
C ALA A 127 -39.59 24.46 17.70
N ALA A 128 -39.30 23.31 18.31
CA ALA A 128 -38.36 23.20 19.43
C ALA A 128 -36.96 23.71 19.02
N PRO A 129 -36.33 24.65 19.77
CA PRO A 129 -35.09 25.27 19.32
C PRO A 129 -33.91 24.29 19.27
N ALA A 130 -33.10 24.37 18.21
CA ALA A 130 -31.79 23.73 18.13
C ALA A 130 -30.73 24.42 19.03
N ALA A 131 -31.13 24.92 20.19
CA ALA A 131 -30.41 25.88 21.02
C ALA A 131 -30.35 25.48 22.52
N GLN A 132 -30.30 24.17 22.82
CA GLN A 132 -29.97 23.66 24.17
C GLN A 132 -28.85 22.61 24.15
N MET A 133 -27.71 22.92 23.50
CA MET A 133 -26.43 22.25 23.78
C MET A 133 -25.23 23.22 23.76
N PRO A 134 -24.92 23.84 24.90
CA PRO A 134 -23.54 24.18 25.25
C PRO A 134 -23.24 23.94 26.74
N ALA A 135 -22.86 22.71 27.11
CA ALA A 135 -22.18 22.36 28.39
C ALA A 135 -21.91 20.85 28.55
N ARG A 136 -22.93 20.01 28.29
CA ARG A 136 -22.98 18.64 28.83
C ARG A 136 -22.10 17.58 28.14
N LEU A 137 -21.42 17.90 27.03
CA LEU A 137 -20.50 16.96 26.38
C LEU A 137 -19.07 17.04 26.95
N ASP A 138 -18.57 18.23 27.28
CA ASP A 138 -17.20 18.39 27.80
C ASP A 138 -17.03 17.81 29.22
N ALA A 139 -18.10 17.85 30.02
CA ALA A 139 -18.12 17.35 31.40
C ALA A 139 -18.11 15.81 31.54
N LEU A 140 -18.34 15.05 30.46
CA LEU A 140 -18.43 13.59 30.50
C LEU A 140 -17.10 12.85 30.22
N PHE A 141 -16.01 13.57 29.94
CA PHE A 141 -14.74 12.97 29.51
C PHE A 141 -13.54 13.27 30.43
N SER A 142 -13.76 13.83 31.62
CA SER A 142 -12.73 13.99 32.66
C SER A 142 -12.54 12.70 33.49
N GLY A 143 -12.12 11.63 32.83
CA GLY A 143 -11.47 10.47 33.45
C GLY A 143 -12.33 9.21 33.68
N VAL A 144 -11.82 8.09 33.16
CA VAL A 144 -11.55 6.81 33.86
C VAL A 144 -10.87 5.89 32.83
N ALA A 145 -9.92 5.07 33.26
CA ALA A 145 -9.28 4.07 32.41
C ALA A 145 -9.85 2.67 32.72
N SER A 146 -10.24 1.92 31.69
CA SER A 146 -10.64 0.52 31.79
C SER A 146 -9.57 -0.39 31.17
N LYS A 147 -9.43 -1.61 31.72
CA LYS A 147 -8.57 -2.66 31.15
C LYS A 147 -9.29 -3.34 29.96
N PRO A 148 -8.55 -3.86 28.97
CA PRO A 148 -9.08 -4.85 28.05
C PRO A 148 -9.08 -6.24 28.71
N GLU A 149 -10.20 -6.93 28.66
CA GLU A 149 -10.26 -8.40 28.78
C GLU A 149 -10.20 -9.04 27.39
N SER A 150 -9.94 -10.34 27.32
CA SER A 150 -9.52 -11.02 26.09
C SER A 150 -10.33 -12.29 25.82
N ASP A 151 -11.21 -12.24 24.82
CA ASP A 151 -11.84 -13.41 24.22
C ASP A 151 -11.26 -13.68 22.83
N ALA A 152 -10.82 -14.92 22.60
CA ALA A 152 -10.27 -15.39 21.33
C ALA A 152 -11.17 -16.49 20.75
N VAL A 153 -11.94 -16.16 19.72
CA VAL A 153 -12.74 -17.14 18.97
C VAL A 153 -11.85 -17.83 17.94
N ALA A 154 -11.78 -19.16 17.99
CA ALA A 154 -11.01 -19.95 17.04
C ALA A 154 -11.69 -19.98 15.65
N VAL A 155 -10.86 -19.98 14.60
CA VAL A 155 -11.29 -20.19 13.21
C VAL A 155 -10.57 -21.43 12.71
N ALA A 156 -11.30 -22.37 12.09
CA ALA A 156 -10.72 -23.60 11.57
C ALA A 156 -9.86 -23.34 10.32
N ASP A 157 -8.68 -23.94 10.26
CA ASP A 157 -7.79 -23.89 9.09
C ASP A 157 -8.25 -24.86 7.99
N LEU A 158 -8.06 -24.44 6.73
CA LEU A 158 -8.04 -25.33 5.57
C LEU A 158 -6.60 -25.86 5.35
N PRO A 159 -6.42 -27.08 4.82
CA PRO A 159 -5.10 -27.69 4.69
C PRO A 159 -4.18 -26.91 3.75
N ALA A 160 -2.91 -26.76 4.16
CA ALA A 160 -1.89 -26.10 3.35
C ALA A 160 -1.43 -26.99 2.16
N ALA A 161 -1.03 -26.35 1.07
CA ALA A 161 -0.42 -27.03 -0.07
C ALA A 161 0.89 -27.76 0.32
N PRO A 162 1.20 -28.92 -0.28
CA PRO A 162 2.36 -29.73 0.09
C PRO A 162 3.68 -29.01 -0.16
N ALA A 163 4.72 -29.43 0.56
CA ALA A 163 6.07 -28.87 0.42
C ALA A 163 6.68 -29.25 -0.94
N PRO A 164 7.30 -28.31 -1.68
CA PRO A 164 8.24 -28.67 -2.75
C PRO A 164 9.48 -29.32 -2.12
N SER A 165 10.00 -30.37 -2.75
CA SER A 165 11.25 -31.01 -2.31
C SER A 165 12.45 -30.10 -2.58
N VAL A 166 13.56 -30.34 -1.88
CA VAL A 166 14.86 -29.70 -2.13
C VAL A 166 15.31 -29.94 -3.58
N ALA A 167 14.94 -31.08 -4.18
CA ALA A 167 15.16 -31.35 -5.60
C ALA A 167 14.50 -30.30 -6.52
N ALA A 168 13.22 -29.97 -6.27
CA ALA A 168 12.49 -28.96 -7.02
C ALA A 168 13.05 -27.56 -6.77
N LEU A 169 13.32 -27.20 -5.51
CA LEU A 169 13.86 -25.89 -5.14
C LEU A 169 15.26 -25.60 -5.73
N VAL A 170 16.07 -26.65 -5.97
CA VAL A 170 17.35 -26.54 -6.70
C VAL A 170 17.12 -26.40 -8.21
N ALA A 171 16.10 -27.06 -8.79
CA ALA A 171 15.73 -26.88 -10.19
C ALA A 171 15.23 -25.46 -10.47
N ASP A 172 14.36 -24.91 -9.60
CA ASP A 172 13.89 -23.52 -9.65
C ASP A 172 15.06 -22.52 -9.62
N TYR A 173 16.01 -22.72 -8.69
CA TYR A 173 17.21 -21.89 -8.58
C TYR A 173 18.06 -21.91 -9.86
N ARG A 174 18.19 -23.08 -10.50
CA ARG A 174 18.89 -23.22 -11.79
C ARG A 174 18.14 -22.53 -12.93
N ALA A 175 16.81 -22.61 -12.95
CA ALA A 175 15.96 -21.94 -13.93
C ALA A 175 15.97 -20.40 -13.79
N GLU A 176 16.15 -19.85 -12.58
CA GLU A 176 16.34 -18.39 -12.38
C GLU A 176 17.64 -17.84 -13.00
N GLY A 177 18.58 -18.68 -13.47
CA GLY A 177 19.70 -18.29 -14.35
C GLY A 177 20.76 -17.35 -13.75
N ARG A 178 20.74 -17.11 -12.44
CA ARG A 178 21.54 -16.04 -11.79
C ARG A 178 23.04 -16.38 -11.68
N GLY A 179 23.89 -15.67 -12.41
CA GLY A 179 25.35 -15.80 -12.38
C GLY A 179 26.03 -15.21 -11.14
N ALA A 180 25.90 -15.85 -9.97
CA ALA A 180 26.53 -15.43 -8.72
C ALA A 180 27.85 -16.19 -8.44
N PHE A 181 29.01 -15.61 -8.80
CA PHE A 181 30.32 -16.23 -8.56
C PHE A 181 30.89 -15.90 -7.18
N GLY A 182 31.15 -16.94 -6.37
CA GLY A 182 31.70 -16.79 -5.02
C GLY A 182 33.22 -16.58 -4.97
N ARG A 183 33.68 -15.85 -3.95
CA ARG A 183 35.12 -15.63 -3.65
C ARG A 183 35.51 -16.32 -2.35
N ARG A 184 36.56 -17.17 -2.39
CA ARG A 184 37.10 -17.84 -1.19
C ARG A 184 37.64 -16.81 -0.19
N LEU A 185 37.31 -16.95 1.08
CA LEU A 185 37.90 -16.18 2.17
C LEU A 185 39.30 -16.71 2.47
N ARG A 186 40.28 -15.80 2.60
CA ARG A 186 41.67 -16.16 2.90
C ARG A 186 41.98 -15.90 4.36
N PHE A 187 41.94 -16.96 5.17
CA PHE A 187 42.44 -16.95 6.54
C PHE A 187 43.96 -17.09 6.58
N THR A 188 44.57 -16.60 7.66
CA THR A 188 46.03 -16.59 7.89
C THR A 188 46.33 -16.62 9.38
N GLY A 189 47.46 -17.20 9.79
CA GLY A 189 47.86 -17.26 11.20
C GLY A 189 47.14 -18.32 12.04
N ILE A 190 46.56 -19.36 11.41
CA ILE A 190 45.86 -20.47 12.09
C ILE A 190 46.65 -21.79 12.15
N GLY A 191 47.86 -21.82 11.56
CA GLY A 191 48.82 -22.92 11.68
C GLY A 191 48.50 -24.15 10.82
N GLY A 192 48.27 -23.97 9.52
CA GLY A 192 47.93 -25.06 8.58
C GLY A 192 46.52 -25.63 8.69
N ARG A 193 45.83 -25.36 9.81
CA ARG A 193 44.44 -25.70 10.09
C ARG A 193 43.43 -24.97 9.20
N ASP A 194 42.24 -25.53 9.12
CA ASP A 194 41.15 -25.04 8.28
C ASP A 194 40.27 -24.00 8.98
N ALA A 195 39.44 -23.29 8.20
CA ALA A 195 38.53 -22.27 8.73
C ALA A 195 37.24 -22.19 7.89
N TYR A 196 36.15 -22.69 8.45
CA TYR A 196 34.86 -22.87 7.78
C TYR A 196 33.67 -22.56 8.70
N ASN A 197 32.45 -22.70 8.18
CA ASN A 197 31.19 -22.25 8.79
C ASN A 197 31.29 -20.84 9.41
N PRO A 198 31.64 -19.80 8.61
CA PRO A 198 31.93 -18.46 9.11
C PRO A 198 30.66 -17.62 9.29
N THR A 199 30.59 -16.84 10.37
CA THR A 199 29.54 -15.82 10.50
C THR A 199 29.64 -14.77 9.41
N ALA A 200 28.54 -14.06 9.17
CA ALA A 200 28.64 -12.69 8.63
C ALA A 200 29.59 -11.85 9.51
N PRO A 201 30.40 -10.94 8.93
CA PRO A 201 31.15 -9.96 9.72
C PRO A 201 30.23 -9.08 10.54
N PHE A 202 30.45 -9.01 11.84
CA PHE A 202 29.61 -8.26 12.79
C PHE A 202 30.44 -7.22 13.56
N LYS A 203 29.76 -6.16 14.00
CA LYS A 203 30.37 -5.07 14.78
C LYS A 203 30.23 -5.35 16.26
N THR A 204 31.31 -5.18 17.02
CA THR A 204 31.33 -5.38 18.47
C THR A 204 32.33 -4.43 19.14
N ARG A 205 32.44 -4.51 20.47
CA ARG A 205 33.50 -3.85 21.24
C ARG A 205 34.47 -4.87 21.81
N TYR A 206 35.76 -4.58 21.74
CA TYR A 206 36.85 -5.38 22.29
C TYR A 206 37.92 -4.45 22.85
N ARG A 207 38.37 -4.67 24.09
CA ARG A 207 39.30 -3.77 24.81
C ARG A 207 38.92 -2.28 24.68
N GLY A 208 37.62 -1.97 24.87
CA GLY A 208 37.03 -0.62 24.76
C GLY A 208 36.74 -0.13 23.35
N LYS A 209 37.58 -0.47 22.37
CA LYS A 209 37.45 -0.04 20.96
C LYS A 209 36.30 -0.76 20.25
N ALA A 210 35.64 -0.06 19.33
CA ALA A 210 34.70 -0.68 18.40
C ALA A 210 35.47 -1.31 17.23
N ILE A 211 35.11 -2.53 16.84
CA ILE A 211 35.76 -3.30 15.77
C ILE A 211 34.72 -4.08 14.96
N GLU A 212 35.10 -4.48 13.74
CA GLU A 212 34.36 -5.42 12.89
C GLU A 212 35.14 -6.73 12.81
N VAL A 213 34.46 -7.85 13.10
CA VAL A 213 35.06 -9.18 13.21
C VAL A 213 34.18 -10.24 12.55
N LEU A 214 34.77 -11.37 12.19
CA LEU A 214 34.09 -12.57 11.72
C LEU A 214 34.47 -13.73 12.63
N ALA A 215 33.53 -14.58 13.03
CA ALA A 215 33.81 -15.81 13.77
C ALA A 215 33.74 -17.02 12.82
N ALA A 216 34.60 -18.02 12.99
CA ALA A 216 34.55 -19.26 12.21
C ALA A 216 34.99 -20.48 13.05
N ARG A 217 34.54 -21.68 12.67
CA ARG A 217 35.03 -22.96 13.18
C ARG A 217 36.45 -23.18 12.65
N VAL A 218 37.40 -23.51 13.52
CA VAL A 218 38.81 -23.77 13.19
C VAL A 218 39.26 -25.07 13.83
N GLU A 219 39.86 -25.95 13.03
CA GLU A 219 40.29 -27.29 13.43
C GLU A 219 41.36 -27.86 12.47
N PRO A 220 42.14 -28.88 12.89
CA PRO A 220 42.98 -29.66 11.99
C PRO A 220 42.16 -30.44 10.94
N ARG A 221 42.71 -30.58 9.73
CA ARG A 221 42.07 -31.27 8.59
C ARG A 221 41.55 -32.67 8.93
N GLU A 222 42.29 -33.42 9.74
CA GLU A 222 42.03 -34.84 10.05
C GLU A 222 41.30 -35.04 11.40
N GLU A 223 40.96 -33.98 12.14
CA GLU A 223 40.42 -34.05 13.51
C GLU A 223 39.04 -33.37 13.60
N GLU A 224 38.20 -33.76 14.56
CA GLU A 224 36.88 -33.12 14.82
C GLU A 224 36.89 -32.23 16.08
N GLU A 225 38.04 -32.05 16.76
CA GLU A 225 38.16 -31.08 17.85
C GLU A 225 38.33 -29.66 17.29
N SER A 226 37.35 -28.80 17.57
CA SER A 226 37.28 -27.45 17.03
C SER A 226 37.22 -26.36 18.08
N GLU A 227 37.62 -25.17 17.66
CA GLU A 227 37.46 -23.92 18.39
C GLU A 227 36.79 -22.85 17.51
N VAL A 228 36.06 -21.93 18.13
CA VAL A 228 35.64 -20.70 17.45
C VAL A 228 36.74 -19.67 17.57
N VAL A 229 37.26 -19.23 16.43
CA VAL A 229 38.24 -18.14 16.35
C VAL A 229 37.57 -16.89 15.80
N PHE A 230 37.77 -15.77 16.49
CA PHE A 230 37.38 -14.45 16.01
C PHE A 230 38.52 -13.85 15.18
N PHE A 231 38.20 -13.37 13.98
CA PHE A 231 39.13 -12.82 13.02
C PHE A 231 38.87 -11.34 12.76
N GLU A 232 39.96 -10.57 12.66
CA GLU A 232 39.93 -9.21 12.11
C GLU A 232 40.41 -9.19 10.65
N LYS A 233 39.94 -8.20 9.89
CA LYS A 233 40.21 -8.05 8.45
C LYS A 233 41.45 -7.19 8.22
N HIS A 234 42.52 -7.78 7.72
CA HIS A 234 43.79 -7.09 7.45
C HIS A 234 44.27 -7.35 6.01
N ARG A 235 44.45 -6.28 5.21
CA ARG A 235 44.92 -6.33 3.80
C ARG A 235 44.21 -7.39 2.94
N GLY A 236 42.88 -7.49 3.06
CA GLY A 236 42.06 -8.44 2.30
C GLY A 236 42.18 -9.91 2.72
N ARG A 237 42.75 -10.17 3.90
CA ARG A 237 42.84 -11.48 4.57
C ARG A 237 42.21 -11.40 5.96
N TRP A 238 41.86 -12.54 6.52
CA TRP A 238 41.36 -12.68 7.89
C TRP A 238 42.47 -13.24 8.77
N ARG A 239 42.76 -12.60 9.91
CA ARG A 239 43.75 -13.07 10.90
C ARG A 239 43.13 -13.12 12.30
N PRO A 240 43.49 -14.09 13.16
CA PRO A 240 42.96 -14.16 14.53
C PRO A 240 43.16 -12.85 15.27
N LEU A 241 42.11 -12.38 15.94
CA LEU A 241 42.11 -11.17 16.76
C LEU A 241 42.94 -11.43 18.04
N PRO A 242 44.07 -10.75 18.28
CA PRO A 242 44.97 -11.09 19.37
C PRO A 242 44.32 -11.01 20.76
N GLY A 243 44.33 -12.15 21.47
CA GLY A 243 43.77 -12.29 22.82
C GLY A 243 42.24 -12.30 22.90
N ALA A 244 41.53 -12.49 21.77
CA ALA A 244 40.09 -12.77 21.79
C ALA A 244 39.82 -14.15 22.43
N PRO A 245 38.62 -14.38 23.03
CA PRO A 245 38.27 -15.69 23.56
C PRO A 245 38.21 -16.74 22.45
N ARG A 246 38.58 -17.99 22.76
CA ARG A 246 38.61 -19.12 21.82
C ARG A 246 37.84 -20.29 22.43
N PRO A 247 36.50 -20.27 22.47
CA PRO A 247 35.72 -21.33 23.08
C PRO A 247 35.76 -22.59 22.20
N LYS A 248 35.91 -23.76 22.82
CA LYS A 248 35.83 -25.07 22.16
C LYS A 248 34.39 -25.35 21.73
N LEU A 249 34.03 -24.91 20.52
CA LEU A 249 32.70 -24.97 19.95
C LEU A 249 32.79 -25.16 18.44
N GLN A 250 31.76 -25.78 17.86
CA GLN A 250 31.50 -25.86 16.42
C GLN A 250 30.48 -24.80 15.99
N ASP A 251 30.42 -24.52 14.69
CA ASP A 251 29.35 -23.78 13.99
C ASP A 251 28.87 -22.48 14.69
N PRO A 252 29.75 -21.45 14.77
CA PRO A 252 29.46 -20.22 15.51
C PRO A 252 28.32 -19.41 14.90
N PHE A 253 27.54 -18.76 15.77
CA PHE A 253 26.55 -17.76 15.40
C PHE A 253 26.53 -16.58 16.37
N VAL A 254 25.96 -15.46 15.93
CA VAL A 254 25.81 -14.24 16.72
C VAL A 254 24.42 -13.63 16.52
N ALA A 255 23.95 -12.93 17.54
CA ALA A 255 22.76 -12.08 17.50
C ALA A 255 23.00 -10.85 18.40
N THR A 256 22.29 -9.75 18.17
CA THR A 256 22.22 -8.62 19.11
C THR A 256 20.85 -8.61 19.77
N ILE A 257 20.82 -8.81 21.09
CA ILE A 257 19.60 -8.84 21.89
C ILE A 257 19.79 -7.84 23.03
N ASP A 258 18.87 -6.88 23.16
CA ASP A 258 18.83 -5.90 24.27
C ASP A 258 20.13 -5.12 24.51
N GLY A 259 20.85 -4.83 23.41
CA GLY A 259 22.12 -4.10 23.43
C GLY A 259 23.34 -4.94 23.83
N GLU A 260 23.17 -6.25 24.02
CA GLU A 260 24.26 -7.21 24.24
C GLU A 260 24.52 -8.06 23.00
N LEU A 261 25.80 -8.43 22.81
CA LEU A 261 26.17 -9.50 21.91
C LEU A 261 25.77 -10.82 22.55
N VAL A 262 24.87 -11.56 21.91
CA VAL A 262 24.68 -12.99 22.15
C VAL A 262 25.50 -13.74 21.12
N MET A 263 26.35 -14.66 21.58
CA MET A 263 27.17 -15.53 20.76
C MET A 263 26.89 -16.97 21.17
N GLY A 264 26.87 -17.89 20.20
CA GLY A 264 26.72 -19.31 20.49
C GLY A 264 27.42 -20.18 19.47
N GLY A 265 27.34 -21.48 19.73
CA GLY A 265 27.88 -22.56 18.90
C GLY A 265 27.48 -23.90 19.51
N VAL A 266 27.92 -24.99 18.90
CA VAL A 266 27.66 -26.36 19.39
C VAL A 266 28.80 -26.80 20.30
N GLU A 267 28.49 -27.10 21.55
CA GLU A 267 29.35 -27.76 22.53
C GLU A 267 29.25 -29.27 22.34
N THR A 268 30.40 -29.94 22.22
CA THR A 268 30.50 -31.41 22.29
C THR A 268 30.97 -31.85 23.68
N PHE A 269 30.52 -33.01 24.14
CA PHE A 269 30.83 -33.55 25.46
C PHE A 269 30.72 -35.08 25.49
N PRO A 270 31.46 -35.81 26.35
CA PRO A 270 31.32 -37.26 26.48
C PRO A 270 29.91 -37.66 26.93
N LYS A 271 29.38 -38.75 26.36
CA LYS A 271 28.09 -39.35 26.75
C LYS A 271 28.18 -40.88 26.62
N ASP A 272 27.38 -41.61 27.38
CA ASP A 272 27.31 -43.07 27.24
C ASP A 272 27.03 -43.48 25.78
N GLY A 273 27.89 -44.33 25.22
CA GLY A 273 27.85 -44.73 23.82
C GLY A 273 28.47 -43.77 22.80
N GLY A 274 29.05 -42.63 23.19
CA GLY A 274 29.81 -41.78 22.26
C GLY A 274 29.97 -40.30 22.66
N LEU A 275 29.71 -39.41 21.70
CA LEU A 275 29.85 -37.97 21.87
C LEU A 275 28.48 -37.29 21.83
N GLY A 276 28.08 -36.71 22.97
CA GLY A 276 26.92 -35.81 23.05
C GLY A 276 27.25 -34.43 22.46
N TYR A 277 26.22 -33.71 22.03
CA TYR A 277 26.34 -32.34 21.55
C TYR A 277 25.12 -31.49 21.93
N ARG A 278 25.29 -30.18 22.10
CA ARG A 278 24.19 -29.22 22.36
C ARG A 278 24.56 -27.81 21.93
N THR A 279 23.58 -26.99 21.56
CA THR A 279 23.82 -25.54 21.40
C THR A 279 24.06 -24.89 22.76
N VAL A 280 25.05 -24.00 22.87
CA VAL A 280 25.29 -23.19 24.08
C VAL A 280 25.35 -21.70 23.76
N PHE A 281 24.96 -20.87 24.73
CA PHE A 281 24.82 -19.43 24.55
C PHE A 281 25.62 -18.63 25.58
N TYR A 282 26.34 -17.63 25.07
CA TYR A 282 27.12 -16.65 25.79
C TYR A 282 26.55 -15.26 25.53
N ARG A 283 26.53 -14.38 26.54
CA ARG A 283 26.08 -12.97 26.39
C ARG A 283 27.05 -11.98 27.01
N GLY A 284 27.07 -10.75 26.48
CA GLY A 284 27.72 -9.61 27.11
C GLY A 284 27.86 -8.37 26.22
N LYS A 285 28.09 -7.22 26.83
CA LYS A 285 28.26 -5.92 26.14
C LYS A 285 29.56 -5.77 25.31
N THR A 286 30.52 -6.68 25.46
CA THR A 286 31.81 -6.67 24.74
C THR A 286 32.29 -8.10 24.51
N LEU A 287 33.04 -8.36 23.44
CA LEU A 287 33.67 -9.65 23.16
C LEU A 287 34.59 -10.13 24.31
N SER A 288 35.24 -9.20 25.02
CA SER A 288 36.08 -9.48 26.20
C SER A 288 35.30 -9.84 27.48
N ARG A 289 33.96 -9.84 27.45
CA ARG A 289 33.09 -10.03 28.63
C ARG A 289 31.90 -10.96 28.35
N LEU A 290 32.04 -11.86 27.36
CA LEU A 290 31.06 -12.92 27.12
C LEU A 290 31.04 -13.91 28.30
N LYS A 291 29.84 -14.20 28.82
CA LYS A 291 29.60 -15.23 29.85
C LYS A 291 28.55 -16.22 29.35
N ARG A 292 28.77 -17.53 29.55
CA ARG A 292 27.75 -18.56 29.32
C ARG A 292 26.54 -18.27 30.22
N PHE A 293 25.34 -18.35 29.66
CA PHE A 293 24.10 -18.09 30.41
C PHE A 293 22.97 -19.09 30.13
N ALA A 294 23.03 -19.82 29.01
CA ALA A 294 22.01 -20.77 28.60
C ALA A 294 22.61 -21.92 27.79
N ALA A 295 21.83 -23.00 27.66
CA ALA A 295 22.08 -24.12 26.77
C ALA A 295 20.75 -24.61 26.17
N GLY A 296 20.82 -25.20 24.97
CA GLY A 296 19.72 -25.95 24.37
C GLY A 296 19.69 -27.41 24.86
N PRO A 297 18.67 -28.18 24.45
CA PRO A 297 18.60 -29.61 24.70
C PRO A 297 19.80 -30.38 24.15
N ASP A 298 20.17 -31.45 24.85
CA ASP A 298 21.15 -32.42 24.36
C ASP A 298 20.62 -33.08 23.07
N GLY A 299 21.48 -33.17 22.06
CA GLY A 299 21.11 -33.57 20.70
C GLY A 299 20.56 -32.44 19.82
N MET A 300 20.48 -31.19 20.30
CA MET A 300 19.93 -30.07 19.50
C MET A 300 20.98 -29.02 19.09
N LYS A 301 21.22 -28.94 17.78
CA LYS A 301 21.96 -27.85 17.11
C LYS A 301 21.01 -26.87 16.40
N ASP A 302 21.58 -25.89 15.67
CA ASP A 302 20.84 -24.93 14.82
C ASP A 302 19.70 -24.16 15.52
N ILE A 303 19.91 -23.80 16.79
CA ILE A 303 19.04 -22.86 17.51
C ILE A 303 19.51 -21.42 17.27
N ARG A 304 18.59 -20.50 16.96
CA ARG A 304 18.85 -19.08 16.68
C ARG A 304 17.82 -18.16 17.35
N LEU A 305 18.21 -16.92 17.61
CA LEU A 305 17.45 -15.95 18.43
C LEU A 305 17.24 -14.63 17.67
N ALA A 306 16.04 -14.05 17.76
CA ALA A 306 15.74 -12.71 17.22
C ALA A 306 14.88 -11.89 18.20
N ARG A 307 15.27 -10.64 18.47
CA ARG A 307 14.49 -9.69 19.29
C ARG A 307 13.32 -9.15 18.45
N LEU A 308 12.08 -9.48 18.82
CA LEU A 308 10.88 -9.06 18.10
C LEU A 308 10.48 -7.61 18.45
N PRO A 309 9.74 -6.90 17.56
CA PRO A 309 9.29 -5.53 17.81
C PRO A 309 8.37 -5.37 19.03
N ASN A 310 7.67 -6.44 19.44
CA ASN A 310 6.83 -6.47 20.64
C ASN A 310 7.63 -6.65 21.95
N GLY A 311 8.96 -6.73 21.88
CA GLY A 311 9.83 -6.90 23.04
C GLY A 311 10.03 -8.35 23.52
N LYS A 312 9.43 -9.34 22.86
CA LYS A 312 9.73 -10.76 23.08
C LYS A 312 10.92 -11.22 22.23
N ILE A 313 11.36 -12.46 22.42
CA ILE A 313 12.42 -13.10 21.64
C ILE A 313 11.83 -14.30 20.90
N LEU A 314 11.95 -14.31 19.57
CA LEU A 314 11.73 -15.51 18.77
C LEU A 314 12.93 -16.44 18.93
N VAL A 315 12.66 -17.70 19.24
CA VAL A 315 13.64 -18.79 19.27
C VAL A 315 13.26 -19.74 18.13
N VAL A 316 14.12 -19.84 17.13
CA VAL A 316 14.00 -20.84 16.04
C VAL A 316 14.96 -21.98 16.34
N THR A 317 14.52 -23.21 16.10
CA THR A 317 15.12 -24.45 16.63
C THR A 317 15.10 -25.56 15.57
N ARG A 318 15.86 -26.64 15.80
CA ARG A 318 15.92 -27.81 14.91
C ARG A 318 15.72 -29.12 15.69
N PRO A 319 14.47 -29.48 16.09
CA PRO A 319 14.17 -30.80 16.63
C PRO A 319 14.51 -31.94 15.66
N GLN A 320 14.77 -33.12 16.22
CA GLN A 320 15.00 -34.39 15.50
C GLN A 320 14.27 -35.52 16.25
N GLY A 321 14.31 -36.75 15.72
CA GLY A 321 13.61 -37.90 16.32
C GLY A 321 12.10 -37.79 16.13
N GLU A 322 11.32 -38.26 17.10
CA GLU A 322 9.86 -38.35 17.03
C GLU A 322 9.17 -37.04 16.60
N ILE A 323 9.65 -35.89 17.08
CA ILE A 323 9.06 -34.57 16.80
C ILE A 323 9.55 -33.98 15.46
N GLY A 324 10.81 -34.23 15.10
CA GLY A 324 11.51 -33.51 14.03
C GLY A 324 12.00 -34.34 12.85
N GLY A 325 11.84 -35.66 12.88
CA GLY A 325 12.39 -36.59 11.91
C GLY A 325 13.91 -36.43 11.77
N ARG A 326 14.40 -36.32 10.53
CA ARG A 326 15.82 -36.06 10.22
C ARG A 326 16.26 -34.64 10.60
N GLY A 327 15.33 -33.70 10.74
CA GLY A 327 15.55 -32.33 11.21
C GLY A 327 14.66 -31.31 10.53
N LYS A 328 13.48 -31.06 11.10
CA LYS A 328 12.57 -29.98 10.73
C LYS A 328 12.90 -28.71 11.53
N ILE A 329 12.53 -27.54 11.03
CA ILE A 329 12.68 -26.26 11.75
C ILE A 329 11.39 -25.97 12.54
N ALA A 330 11.53 -25.65 13.82
CA ALA A 330 10.44 -25.30 14.72
C ALA A 330 10.69 -23.93 15.39
N MET A 331 9.64 -23.27 15.91
CA MET A 331 9.76 -21.99 16.62
C MET A 331 8.97 -21.91 17.92
N THR A 332 9.46 -21.09 18.85
CA THR A 332 8.77 -20.64 20.07
C THR A 332 9.08 -19.18 20.34
N VAL A 333 8.28 -18.51 21.18
CA VAL A 333 8.48 -17.11 21.57
C VAL A 333 8.56 -17.02 23.09
N ILE A 334 9.65 -16.43 23.60
CA ILE A 334 9.93 -16.28 25.03
C ILE A 334 10.03 -14.79 25.43
N ASP A 335 9.73 -14.47 26.68
CA ASP A 335 9.67 -13.07 27.15
C ASP A 335 11.04 -12.41 27.39
N GLY A 336 12.10 -13.19 27.55
CA GLY A 336 13.44 -12.69 27.84
C GLY A 336 14.52 -13.77 27.76
N LEU A 337 15.79 -13.35 27.73
CA LEU A 337 16.94 -14.26 27.68
C LEU A 337 17.10 -15.13 28.94
N ASP A 338 16.46 -14.74 30.05
CA ASP A 338 16.35 -15.53 31.28
C ASP A 338 15.38 -16.72 31.15
N LYS A 339 14.55 -16.75 30.09
CA LYS A 339 13.64 -17.86 29.75
C LYS A 339 14.20 -18.78 28.66
N LEU A 340 15.47 -18.61 28.29
CA LEU A 340 16.15 -19.45 27.30
C LEU A 340 16.72 -20.71 27.96
N GLU A 341 15.84 -21.68 28.22
CA GLU A 341 16.15 -22.97 28.85
C GLU A 341 15.83 -24.14 27.90
N PRO A 342 16.42 -25.34 28.09
CA PRO A 342 16.11 -26.51 27.27
C PRO A 342 14.61 -26.82 27.20
N GLY A 343 13.89 -26.73 28.33
CA GLY A 343 12.45 -26.95 28.38
C GLY A 343 11.62 -25.95 27.55
N ALA A 344 12.04 -24.69 27.46
CA ALA A 344 11.39 -23.69 26.60
C ALA A 344 11.69 -23.94 25.12
N ILE A 345 12.92 -24.32 24.81
CA ILE A 345 13.38 -24.64 23.45
C ILE A 345 12.63 -25.88 22.91
N SER A 346 12.45 -26.93 23.72
CA SER A 346 11.68 -28.12 23.34
C SER A 346 10.17 -27.89 23.20
N ARG A 347 9.63 -26.75 23.66
CA ARG A 347 8.22 -26.34 23.41
C ARG A 347 8.02 -25.69 22.04
N ALA A 348 9.04 -25.66 21.18
CA ALA A 348 8.95 -25.11 19.83
C ALA A 348 8.02 -25.94 18.92
N LYS A 349 7.08 -25.28 18.26
CA LYS A 349 6.16 -25.89 17.29
C LYS A 349 6.82 -25.95 15.92
N ILE A 350 6.67 -27.09 15.22
CA ILE A 350 7.13 -27.28 13.85
C ILE A 350 6.52 -26.19 12.96
N ILE A 351 7.33 -25.59 12.08
CA ILE A 351 6.84 -24.76 10.99
C ILE A 351 6.50 -25.73 9.85
N GLU A 352 5.22 -25.82 9.48
CA GLU A 352 4.77 -26.93 8.62
C GLU A 352 5.13 -26.79 7.14
N GLY A 353 5.20 -27.95 6.49
CA GLY A 353 5.41 -28.07 5.04
C GLY A 353 6.74 -27.49 4.56
N GLN A 354 7.86 -27.81 5.21
CA GLN A 354 9.20 -27.32 4.81
C GLN A 354 10.05 -28.32 4.03
N PHE A 355 9.95 -29.61 4.34
CA PHE A 355 10.84 -30.69 3.88
C PHE A 355 10.04 -31.98 3.70
N HIS A 356 10.47 -32.85 2.79
CA HIS A 356 10.00 -34.24 2.71
C HIS A 356 10.63 -35.06 3.85
N GLU A 357 10.17 -36.30 4.10
CA GLU A 357 10.59 -37.07 5.30
C GLU A 357 12.05 -37.52 5.26
N ASP A 358 12.61 -37.69 4.06
CA ASP A 358 14.01 -37.99 3.79
C ASP A 358 14.90 -36.74 3.75
N GLU A 359 14.32 -35.54 3.74
CA GLU A 359 15.00 -34.25 3.69
C GLU A 359 15.12 -33.61 5.09
N TRP A 360 16.01 -32.62 5.25
CA TRP A 360 16.15 -31.86 6.49
C TRP A 360 16.68 -30.45 6.25
N GLY A 361 16.61 -29.60 7.28
CA GLY A 361 17.27 -28.30 7.28
C GLY A 361 17.45 -27.74 8.67
N GLY A 362 17.94 -26.51 8.75
CA GLY A 362 18.20 -25.81 10.01
C GLY A 362 18.29 -24.30 9.83
N ALA A 363 17.97 -23.53 10.87
CA ALA A 363 18.11 -22.09 10.87
C ALA A 363 19.54 -21.68 11.26
N ASN A 364 20.16 -20.79 10.49
CA ASN A 364 21.55 -20.40 10.66
C ASN A 364 21.76 -18.89 10.91
N GLU A 365 20.88 -18.01 10.41
CA GLU A 365 20.77 -16.60 10.87
C GLU A 365 19.31 -16.15 10.81
N LEU A 366 18.93 -15.13 11.60
CA LEU A 366 17.57 -14.57 11.63
C LEU A 366 17.61 -13.05 11.42
N HIS A 367 16.78 -12.55 10.52
CA HIS A 367 16.64 -11.13 10.20
C HIS A 367 15.21 -10.67 10.42
N VAL A 368 14.98 -9.78 11.39
CA VAL A 368 13.66 -9.16 11.59
C VAL A 368 13.38 -8.19 10.44
N LEU A 369 12.23 -8.34 9.79
CA LEU A 369 11.80 -7.56 8.63
C LEU A 369 10.82 -6.45 9.04
N ARG A 370 10.62 -5.44 8.19
CA ARG A 370 9.81 -4.24 8.52
C ARG A 370 8.32 -4.50 8.78
N ASP A 371 7.76 -5.59 8.28
CA ASP A 371 6.36 -6.01 8.56
C ASP A 371 6.22 -6.83 9.86
N GLY A 372 7.32 -7.13 10.54
CA GLY A 372 7.33 -7.96 11.74
C GLY A 372 7.47 -9.47 11.48
N ARG A 373 7.55 -9.92 10.21
CA ARG A 373 8.03 -11.27 9.89
C ARG A 373 9.52 -11.38 10.20
N VAL A 374 10.00 -12.60 10.39
CA VAL A 374 11.43 -12.90 10.54
C VAL A 374 11.89 -13.71 9.34
N GLY A 375 12.81 -13.14 8.56
CA GLY A 375 13.57 -13.84 7.54
C GLY A 375 14.52 -14.84 8.18
N VAL A 376 14.38 -16.11 7.83
CA VAL A 376 15.25 -17.22 8.22
C VAL A 376 16.26 -17.43 7.10
N LEU A 377 17.54 -17.23 7.38
CA LEU A 377 18.63 -17.83 6.61
C LEU A 377 18.89 -19.21 7.20
N GLY A 378 19.06 -20.23 6.35
CA GLY A 378 19.34 -21.58 6.81
C GLY A 378 20.01 -22.46 5.77
N HIS A 379 19.96 -23.77 5.99
CA HIS A 379 20.31 -24.78 4.99
C HIS A 379 19.12 -25.73 4.77
N ALA A 380 18.98 -26.20 3.54
CA ALA A 380 18.15 -27.33 3.15
C ALA A 380 19.07 -28.44 2.62
N ALA A 381 18.78 -29.70 2.94
CA ALA A 381 19.69 -30.80 2.71
C ALA A 381 18.98 -32.13 2.48
N ARG A 382 19.67 -33.01 1.74
CA ARG A 382 19.20 -34.33 1.30
C ARG A 382 20.38 -35.27 1.04
N PHE A 383 20.09 -36.52 0.74
CA PHE A 383 21.02 -37.44 0.09
C PHE A 383 20.75 -37.53 -1.42
N ASP A 384 21.73 -38.01 -2.20
CA ASP A 384 21.45 -38.58 -3.54
C ASP A 384 21.30 -40.11 -3.47
N ALA A 385 21.05 -40.72 -4.63
CA ALA A 385 20.91 -42.17 -4.78
C ALA A 385 22.21 -42.97 -4.52
N ALA A 386 23.36 -42.31 -4.42
CA ALA A 386 24.65 -42.93 -4.09
C ALA A 386 25.04 -42.73 -2.61
N GLY A 387 24.21 -42.05 -1.81
CA GLY A 387 24.51 -41.72 -0.41
C GLY A 387 25.41 -40.50 -0.22
N GLY A 388 25.65 -39.70 -1.27
CA GLY A 388 26.31 -38.40 -1.18
C GLY A 388 25.47 -37.38 -0.40
N ARG A 389 26.10 -36.47 0.34
CA ARG A 389 25.42 -35.43 1.12
C ARG A 389 25.37 -34.11 0.37
N HIS A 390 24.17 -33.54 0.27
CA HIS A 390 23.91 -32.28 -0.41
C HIS A 390 23.35 -31.27 0.59
N TYR A 391 23.97 -30.09 0.69
CA TYR A 391 23.48 -28.98 1.52
C TYR A 391 23.47 -27.70 0.70
N TYR A 392 22.35 -26.98 0.75
CA TYR A 392 22.12 -25.76 0.00
C TYR A 392 21.68 -24.63 0.94
N PRO A 393 22.35 -23.46 0.95
CA PRO A 393 21.88 -22.27 1.61
C PRO A 393 20.49 -21.90 1.12
N MET A 394 19.54 -21.73 2.04
CA MET A 394 18.16 -21.41 1.74
C MET A 394 17.68 -20.18 2.53
N ALA A 395 16.58 -19.60 2.08
CA ALA A 395 15.83 -18.62 2.86
C ALA A 395 14.32 -18.75 2.68
N PHE A 396 13.60 -18.37 3.73
CA PHE A 396 12.16 -18.07 3.76
C PHE A 396 11.89 -17.04 4.86
N ALA A 397 10.69 -16.48 4.96
CA ALA A 397 10.28 -15.69 6.11
C ALA A 397 9.09 -16.33 6.83
N VAL A 398 9.04 -16.20 8.16
CA VAL A 398 7.96 -16.70 9.01
C VAL A 398 7.31 -15.55 9.78
N ASP A 399 5.99 -15.63 9.94
CA ASP A 399 5.24 -14.80 10.88
C ASP A 399 5.42 -15.38 12.31
N PRO A 400 6.05 -14.66 13.26
CA PRO A 400 6.29 -15.16 14.61
C PRO A 400 5.01 -15.29 15.46
N VAL A 401 3.86 -14.78 15.00
CA VAL A 401 2.57 -14.90 15.67
C VAL A 401 1.78 -16.12 15.16
N THR A 402 1.68 -16.29 13.84
CA THR A 402 0.87 -17.38 13.24
C THR A 402 1.65 -18.63 12.84
N GLY A 403 2.99 -18.57 12.77
CA GLY A 403 3.83 -19.65 12.26
C GLY A 403 3.75 -19.86 10.74
N ARG A 404 2.92 -19.08 10.03
CA ARG A 404 2.79 -19.19 8.57
C ARG A 404 4.07 -18.68 7.89
N ARG A 405 4.54 -19.43 6.88
CA ARG A 405 5.83 -19.21 6.20
C ARG A 405 5.66 -18.85 4.72
N THR A 406 6.60 -18.09 4.15
CA THR A 406 6.66 -17.81 2.70
C THR A 406 7.17 -19.02 1.91
N PRO A 407 7.06 -19.06 0.58
CA PRO A 407 7.89 -19.93 -0.26
C PRO A 407 9.36 -19.91 0.19
N MET A 408 9.97 -21.10 0.28
CA MET A 408 11.40 -21.27 0.51
C MET A 408 12.12 -21.14 -0.82
N LYS A 409 13.37 -20.65 -0.81
CA LYS A 409 14.23 -20.58 -1.99
C LYS A 409 15.63 -21.06 -1.67
N ILE A 410 16.27 -21.78 -2.60
CA ILE A 410 17.73 -21.97 -2.59
C ILE A 410 18.42 -20.68 -3.04
N LEU A 411 19.56 -20.37 -2.42
CA LEU A 411 20.37 -19.18 -2.70
C LEU A 411 21.67 -19.50 -3.44
N LEU A 412 22.17 -20.73 -3.34
CA LEU A 412 23.49 -21.14 -3.82
C LEU A 412 23.62 -22.67 -3.95
N GLU A 413 24.38 -23.11 -4.96
CA GLU A 413 24.84 -24.50 -5.13
C GLU A 413 26.39 -24.54 -5.22
N ARG A 414 27.03 -25.67 -4.88
CA ARG A 414 28.51 -25.79 -4.84
C ARG A 414 29.19 -25.38 -6.15
N ALA A 415 28.56 -25.68 -7.28
CA ALA A 415 29.07 -25.43 -8.63
C ALA A 415 29.25 -23.93 -8.97
N ARG A 416 28.69 -23.01 -8.18
CA ARG A 416 28.88 -21.54 -8.34
C ARG A 416 30.06 -21.00 -7.53
N LEU A 417 30.73 -21.86 -6.77
CA LEU A 417 31.96 -21.57 -6.06
C LEU A 417 33.15 -22.21 -6.80
N PRO A 418 34.33 -21.55 -6.86
CA PRO A 418 35.56 -22.18 -7.33
C PRO A 418 35.81 -23.57 -6.73
N ALA A 419 36.46 -24.46 -7.49
CA ALA A 419 36.95 -25.74 -6.96
C ALA A 419 37.83 -25.50 -5.71
N GLY A 420 37.74 -26.39 -4.73
CA GLY A 420 38.33 -26.21 -3.40
C GLY A 420 38.19 -27.48 -2.58
N ALA A 421 38.95 -27.58 -1.49
CA ALA A 421 39.05 -28.79 -0.69
C ALA A 421 37.70 -29.18 -0.04
N SER A 422 37.60 -30.45 0.35
CA SER A 422 36.55 -31.00 1.20
C SER A 422 37.16 -32.02 2.15
N LYS A 423 36.75 -32.05 3.42
CA LYS A 423 37.32 -32.92 4.47
C LYS A 423 37.15 -34.41 4.19
N ARG A 424 36.08 -34.77 3.48
CA ARG A 424 35.79 -36.13 2.99
C ARG A 424 35.11 -36.05 1.61
N PRO A 425 35.22 -37.09 0.75
CA PRO A 425 34.59 -37.09 -0.57
C PRO A 425 33.07 -36.89 -0.55
N ASP A 426 32.40 -37.34 0.52
CA ASP A 426 30.95 -37.24 0.67
C ASP A 426 30.44 -35.81 0.97
N LEU A 427 31.36 -34.88 1.27
CA LEU A 427 31.04 -33.49 1.61
C LEU A 427 31.20 -32.50 0.43
N GLN A 428 31.47 -32.98 -0.78
CA GLN A 428 31.83 -32.10 -1.90
C GLN A 428 30.72 -31.08 -2.25
N ASP A 429 29.43 -31.48 -2.27
CA ASP A 429 28.27 -30.59 -2.48
C ASP A 429 27.61 -30.14 -1.15
N VAL A 430 28.40 -30.05 -0.07
CA VAL A 430 27.94 -29.53 1.22
C VAL A 430 28.28 -28.04 1.34
N LEU A 431 27.26 -27.18 1.26
CA LEU A 431 27.33 -25.77 1.60
C LEU A 431 26.48 -25.44 2.84
N PHE A 432 27.14 -25.06 3.93
CA PHE A 432 26.48 -24.60 5.16
C PHE A 432 26.41 -23.06 5.17
N SER A 433 25.23 -22.49 5.40
CA SER A 433 25.10 -21.03 5.50
C SER A 433 25.54 -20.53 6.87
N GLY A 434 26.44 -19.54 6.88
CA GLY A 434 27.03 -19.01 8.11
C GLY A 434 26.62 -17.57 8.42
N GLY A 435 26.23 -16.78 7.41
CA GLY A 435 25.51 -15.53 7.63
C GLY A 435 25.30 -14.67 6.39
N LEU A 436 24.54 -13.57 6.54
CA LEU A 436 24.07 -12.73 5.43
C LEU A 436 24.17 -11.21 5.73
N LEU A 437 25.11 -10.53 5.07
CA LEU A 437 25.19 -9.05 5.09
C LEU A 437 24.31 -8.43 4.00
N ARG A 438 23.07 -8.13 4.37
CA ARG A 438 22.05 -7.43 3.56
C ARG A 438 22.41 -5.95 3.33
N ARG A 439 22.04 -5.37 2.19
CA ARG A 439 22.32 -3.97 1.80
C ARG A 439 21.07 -3.21 1.37
N ALA A 440 21.15 -1.88 1.43
CA ALA A 440 20.09 -0.97 1.00
C ALA A 440 19.85 -0.96 -0.53
N ASP A 441 20.80 -1.43 -1.33
CA ASP A 441 20.69 -1.56 -2.79
C ASP A 441 19.89 -2.82 -3.25
N GLY A 442 19.40 -3.63 -2.31
CA GLY A 442 18.69 -4.88 -2.59
C GLY A 442 19.60 -6.08 -2.89
N THR A 443 20.91 -5.95 -2.68
CA THR A 443 21.87 -7.07 -2.69
C THR A 443 22.23 -7.52 -1.28
N ALA A 444 22.85 -8.70 -1.16
CA ALA A 444 23.44 -9.17 0.08
C ALA A 444 24.73 -9.95 -0.19
N ALA A 445 25.69 -9.88 0.74
CA ALA A 445 26.81 -10.81 0.77
C ALA A 445 26.46 -12.01 1.66
N LEU A 446 26.27 -13.17 1.04
CA LEU A 446 26.11 -14.46 1.72
C LEU A 446 27.50 -15.03 2.07
N TYR A 447 27.64 -15.53 3.29
CA TYR A 447 28.83 -16.18 3.83
C TYR A 447 28.51 -17.65 4.08
N VAL A 448 29.35 -18.55 3.56
CA VAL A 448 29.14 -20.01 3.62
C VAL A 448 30.42 -20.75 3.98
N GLY A 449 30.27 -21.87 4.69
CA GLY A 449 31.27 -22.94 4.72
C GLY A 449 31.03 -23.90 3.55
N ALA A 450 32.09 -24.50 3.05
CA ALA A 450 32.05 -25.51 1.99
C ALA A 450 32.89 -26.73 2.38
N GLY A 451 32.29 -27.91 2.28
CA GLY A 451 32.95 -29.21 2.42
C GLY A 451 33.71 -29.45 3.73
N ASP A 452 33.33 -28.80 4.83
CA ASP A 452 34.06 -28.79 6.11
C ASP A 452 35.55 -28.46 5.95
N ALA A 453 35.84 -27.47 5.08
CA ALA A 453 37.19 -27.19 4.62
C ALA A 453 37.45 -25.71 4.39
N GLU A 454 36.58 -25.06 3.62
CA GLU A 454 36.81 -23.72 3.12
C GLU A 454 35.64 -22.79 3.45
N SER A 455 35.89 -21.48 3.37
CA SER A 455 34.87 -20.46 3.50
C SER A 455 34.78 -19.63 2.23
N TYR A 456 33.57 -19.25 1.85
CA TYR A 456 33.32 -18.38 0.69
C TYR A 456 32.37 -17.23 1.04
N ARG A 457 32.48 -16.17 0.25
CA ARG A 457 31.58 -15.01 0.25
C ARG A 457 31.04 -14.80 -1.15
N VAL A 458 29.72 -14.76 -1.30
CA VAL A 458 29.02 -14.62 -2.58
C VAL A 458 28.16 -13.36 -2.55
N GLU A 459 28.15 -12.59 -3.63
CA GLU A 459 27.16 -11.52 -3.81
C GLU A 459 25.89 -12.12 -4.43
N ILE A 460 24.75 -11.93 -3.77
CA ILE A 460 23.43 -12.37 -4.23
C ILE A 460 22.45 -11.19 -4.18
N ALA A 461 21.25 -11.36 -4.77
CA ALA A 461 20.12 -10.51 -4.40
C ALA A 461 19.75 -10.78 -2.92
N ASP A 462 19.37 -9.75 -2.17
CA ASP A 462 18.87 -9.93 -0.80
C ASP A 462 17.56 -10.74 -0.85
N PRO A 463 17.51 -11.98 -0.30
CA PRO A 463 16.34 -12.84 -0.38
C PRO A 463 15.10 -12.22 0.28
N PHE A 464 15.27 -11.24 1.16
CA PHE A 464 14.18 -10.57 1.85
C PHE A 464 13.80 -9.20 1.24
N ALA A 465 14.54 -8.68 0.24
CA ALA A 465 14.28 -7.34 -0.31
C ALA A 465 12.95 -7.21 -1.07
N ALA A 466 12.34 -8.30 -1.53
CA ALA A 466 10.95 -8.29 -2.01
C ALA A 466 9.97 -8.00 -0.86
N LEU A 467 10.18 -8.64 0.30
CA LEU A 467 9.38 -8.45 1.50
C LEU A 467 9.56 -7.05 2.08
N GLU A 468 10.78 -6.53 2.19
CA GLU A 468 11.04 -5.17 2.72
C GLU A 468 10.44 -4.04 1.86
N ARG A 469 10.25 -4.27 0.56
CA ARG A 469 9.61 -3.32 -0.37
C ARG A 469 8.09 -3.37 -0.26
N ALA A 470 7.51 -4.57 -0.18
CA ALA A 470 6.11 -4.74 0.23
C ALA A 470 5.84 -4.28 1.69
N SER A 471 6.90 -4.04 2.46
CA SER A 471 6.90 -3.59 3.86
C SER A 471 7.53 -2.20 4.02
N ALA A 472 7.32 -1.31 3.05
CA ALA A 472 7.58 0.12 3.25
C ALA A 472 6.92 0.57 4.57
N PRO A 473 7.66 1.25 5.47
CA PRO A 473 7.31 1.23 6.88
C PRO A 473 6.00 1.96 7.17
N ARG A 474 5.07 1.24 7.82
CA ARG A 474 4.12 1.89 8.73
C ARG A 474 4.93 2.52 9.85
N GLU A 475 5.15 3.83 9.79
CA GLU A 475 5.62 4.59 10.95
C GLU A 475 4.65 4.31 12.11
N SER A 476 5.19 3.78 13.21
CA SER A 476 4.40 3.47 14.40
C SER A 476 3.98 4.75 15.09
N LEU A 477 2.75 5.18 14.81
CA LEU A 477 2.10 6.36 15.38
C LEU A 477 2.40 6.47 16.88
N SER A 478 3.03 7.58 17.30
CA SER A 478 3.35 7.76 18.72
C SER A 478 2.07 7.95 19.54
N ARG A 479 2.13 7.81 20.86
CA ARG A 479 0.99 8.14 21.74
C ARG A 479 0.49 9.59 21.57
N ALA A 480 1.36 10.51 21.16
CA ALA A 480 0.99 11.89 20.88
C ALA A 480 0.28 12.05 19.52
N ASP A 481 0.49 11.13 18.58
CA ASP A 481 -0.14 11.09 17.27
C ASP A 481 -1.46 10.33 17.30
N ASP A 482 -1.52 9.22 18.03
CA ASP A 482 -2.76 8.51 18.31
C ASP A 482 -3.79 9.41 19.01
N LYS A 483 -3.35 10.20 20.01
CA LYS A 483 -4.19 11.22 20.67
C LYS A 483 -4.61 12.36 19.73
N PHE A 484 -3.74 12.76 18.80
CA PHE A 484 -4.07 13.78 17.79
C PHE A 484 -5.11 13.25 16.80
N LEU A 485 -4.93 12.01 16.32
CA LEU A 485 -5.85 11.34 15.41
C LEU A 485 -7.20 11.06 16.07
N ASP A 486 -7.26 10.70 17.35
CA ASP A 486 -8.54 10.54 18.05
C ASP A 486 -9.34 11.85 18.07
N GLY A 487 -8.68 12.99 18.34
CA GLY A 487 -9.31 14.31 18.29
C GLY A 487 -9.72 14.74 16.88
N LEU A 488 -8.96 14.37 15.85
CA LEU A 488 -9.29 14.60 14.44
C LEU A 488 -10.48 13.75 13.99
N GLN A 489 -10.46 12.45 14.29
CA GLN A 489 -11.52 11.52 13.94
C GLN A 489 -12.84 11.85 14.64
N ARG A 490 -12.83 12.22 15.94
CA ARG A 490 -14.05 12.69 16.63
C ARG A 490 -14.65 13.92 15.97
N LYS A 491 -13.81 14.84 15.51
CA LYS A 491 -14.23 16.06 14.80
C LYS A 491 -14.85 15.75 13.44
N ALA A 492 -14.21 14.90 12.63
CA ALA A 492 -14.74 14.43 11.36
C ALA A 492 -16.03 13.59 11.55
N PHE A 493 -16.12 12.76 12.59
CA PHE A 493 -17.33 12.01 12.92
C PHE A 493 -18.51 12.92 13.30
N LEU A 494 -18.26 14.04 13.97
CA LEU A 494 -19.31 14.99 14.34
C LEU A 494 -20.07 15.51 13.10
N TYR A 495 -19.40 15.60 11.94
CA TYR A 495 -20.05 15.89 10.66
C TYR A 495 -21.15 14.86 10.35
N PHE A 496 -20.80 13.58 10.33
CA PHE A 496 -21.73 12.48 10.03
C PHE A 496 -22.83 12.33 11.09
N TRP A 497 -22.56 12.69 12.35
CA TRP A 497 -23.55 12.63 13.40
C TRP A 497 -24.60 13.73 13.30
N GLU A 498 -24.18 14.98 13.04
CA GLU A 498 -25.05 16.17 13.06
C GLU A 498 -25.63 16.51 11.68
N GLN A 499 -24.91 16.21 10.59
CA GLN A 499 -25.29 16.54 9.21
C GLN A 499 -25.90 15.36 8.45
N THR A 500 -26.41 14.38 9.19
CA THR A 500 -27.27 13.31 8.68
C THR A 500 -28.71 13.56 9.15
N ASP A 501 -29.67 13.67 8.21
CA ASP A 501 -31.07 13.97 8.54
C ASP A 501 -31.68 12.90 9.46
N GLY A 502 -32.47 13.35 10.44
CA GLY A 502 -33.03 12.50 11.50
C GLY A 502 -34.16 11.56 11.06
N ARG A 503 -34.68 11.70 9.84
CA ARG A 503 -35.80 10.94 9.27
C ARG A 503 -35.34 10.02 8.15
N THR A 504 -34.67 10.57 7.14
CA THR A 504 -34.17 9.82 5.97
C THR A 504 -32.88 9.06 6.28
N GLY A 505 -32.06 9.57 7.20
CA GLY A 505 -30.72 9.04 7.44
C GLY A 505 -29.72 9.34 6.33
N LEU A 506 -30.02 10.27 5.42
CA LEU A 506 -29.12 10.76 4.36
C LEU A 506 -28.14 11.81 4.91
N THR A 507 -26.86 11.73 4.53
CA THR A 507 -25.81 12.67 4.93
C THR A 507 -25.65 13.81 3.91
N LYS A 508 -25.54 15.05 4.41
CA LYS A 508 -25.31 16.24 3.58
C LYS A 508 -24.01 16.18 2.78
N ASP A 509 -24.02 16.76 1.58
CA ASP A 509 -22.80 16.99 0.79
C ASP A 509 -21.79 17.85 1.56
N ARG A 510 -22.26 18.97 2.12
CA ARG A 510 -21.44 19.96 2.80
C ARG A 510 -22.20 20.69 3.88
N ALA A 511 -21.48 21.22 4.87
CA ALA A 511 -22.03 22.06 5.94
C ALA A 511 -21.04 23.14 6.39
N GLY A 512 -21.56 24.31 6.79
CA GLY A 512 -20.74 25.43 7.27
C GLY A 512 -19.92 25.06 8.50
N ASN A 513 -18.59 25.14 8.40
CA ASN A 513 -17.66 24.71 9.45
C ASN A 513 -17.37 25.83 10.48
N PHE A 514 -17.67 27.09 10.15
CA PHE A 514 -17.43 28.27 11.00
C PHE A 514 -18.72 29.07 11.27
N GLY A 515 -19.87 28.40 11.20
CA GLY A 515 -21.17 29.05 11.01
C GLY A 515 -21.48 29.20 9.51
N GLY A 516 -22.77 29.13 9.17
CA GLY A 516 -23.26 29.10 7.79
C GLY A 516 -24.63 28.44 7.72
N GLY A 517 -25.38 28.72 6.65
CA GLY A 517 -26.72 28.17 6.44
C GLY A 517 -26.71 26.70 6.02
N ASP A 518 -27.80 25.99 6.31
CA ASP A 518 -28.06 24.68 5.74
C ASP A 518 -28.40 24.79 4.25
N ARG A 519 -27.83 23.91 3.42
CA ARG A 519 -28.16 23.83 1.99
C ARG A 519 -29.25 22.78 1.70
N GLY A 520 -29.53 21.87 2.64
CA GLY A 520 -30.53 20.81 2.48
C GLY A 520 -30.19 19.71 1.46
N ILE A 521 -28.98 19.74 0.87
CA ILE A 521 -28.53 18.78 -0.15
C ILE A 521 -27.73 17.65 0.50
N ALA A 522 -28.13 16.40 0.24
CA ALA A 522 -27.40 15.19 0.58
C ALA A 522 -26.65 14.62 -0.62
N SER A 523 -25.50 14.00 -0.33
CA SER A 523 -24.72 13.20 -1.28
C SER A 523 -24.84 11.73 -0.89
N ILE A 524 -25.04 10.88 -1.89
CA ILE A 524 -25.10 9.43 -1.69
C ILE A 524 -23.73 8.86 -1.27
N ALA A 525 -22.62 9.37 -1.81
CA ALA A 525 -21.28 9.00 -1.33
C ALA A 525 -21.04 9.44 0.13
N ALA A 526 -21.41 10.67 0.49
CA ALA A 526 -21.32 11.15 1.88
C ALA A 526 -22.14 10.27 2.84
N THR A 527 -23.26 9.72 2.38
CA THR A 527 -24.08 8.76 3.14
C THR A 527 -23.37 7.40 3.33
N GLY A 528 -22.61 6.94 2.33
CA GLY A 528 -21.71 5.77 2.45
C GLY A 528 -20.58 5.96 3.47
N PHE A 529 -19.92 7.12 3.42
CA PHE A 529 -18.95 7.52 4.43
C PHE A 529 -19.59 7.57 5.83
N GLY A 530 -20.81 8.12 5.95
CA GLY A 530 -21.58 8.15 7.20
C GLY A 530 -21.91 6.77 7.77
N LEU A 531 -22.34 5.82 6.92
CA LEU A 531 -22.58 4.43 7.34
C LEU A 531 -21.32 3.77 7.88
N THR A 532 -20.16 4.02 7.27
CA THR A 532 -18.86 3.54 7.80
C THR A 532 -18.50 4.25 9.11
N ALA A 533 -18.68 5.58 9.17
CA ALA A 533 -18.36 6.43 10.31
C ALA A 533 -19.08 6.00 11.60
N LEU A 534 -20.32 5.52 11.51
CA LEU A 534 -21.07 4.96 12.64
C LEU A 534 -20.38 3.73 13.25
N THR A 535 -19.81 2.84 12.41
CA THR A 535 -19.09 1.65 12.89
C THR A 535 -17.77 2.03 13.58
N ILE A 536 -17.08 3.06 13.07
CA ILE A 536 -15.86 3.61 13.69
C ILE A 536 -16.20 4.22 15.05
N ALA A 537 -17.24 5.04 15.11
CA ALA A 537 -17.67 5.71 16.34
C ALA A 537 -18.15 4.75 17.43
N GLN A 538 -18.82 3.66 17.05
CA GLN A 538 -19.15 2.56 17.96
C GLN A 538 -17.87 1.90 18.50
N ARG A 539 -16.96 1.47 17.61
CA ARG A 539 -15.72 0.78 17.97
C ARG A 539 -14.78 1.63 18.83
N ARG A 540 -14.87 2.96 18.71
CA ARG A 540 -14.09 3.95 19.46
C ARG A 540 -14.81 4.46 20.72
N GLY A 541 -16.01 3.99 21.02
CA GLY A 541 -16.78 4.37 22.21
C GLY A 541 -17.27 5.83 22.21
N TRP A 542 -17.48 6.43 21.04
CA TRP A 542 -18.02 7.80 20.92
C TRP A 542 -19.56 7.81 20.93
N ILE A 543 -20.18 6.71 20.51
CA ILE A 543 -21.63 6.44 20.55
C ILE A 543 -21.87 5.00 21.00
N THR A 544 -23.06 4.70 21.53
CA THR A 544 -23.43 3.32 21.90
C THR A 544 -23.71 2.46 20.67
N ARG A 545 -23.75 1.14 20.85
CA ARG A 545 -24.07 0.19 19.77
C ARG A 545 -25.50 0.41 19.25
N GLU A 546 -26.43 0.79 20.13
CA GLU A 546 -27.84 1.05 19.86
C GLU A 546 -28.01 2.33 19.04
N GLN A 547 -27.24 3.37 19.36
CA GLN A 547 -27.18 4.62 18.59
C GLN A 547 -26.64 4.38 17.17
N ALA A 548 -25.56 3.60 17.05
CA ALA A 548 -24.97 3.25 15.76
C ALA A 548 -25.93 2.39 14.92
N TYR A 549 -26.49 1.33 15.51
CA TYR A 549 -27.46 0.43 14.88
C TYR A 549 -28.73 1.16 14.44
N GLY A 550 -29.34 1.95 15.34
CA GLY A 550 -30.58 2.67 15.07
C GLY A 550 -30.44 3.73 13.96
N ARG A 551 -29.27 4.37 13.83
CA ARG A 551 -29.00 5.28 12.70
C ARG A 551 -28.79 4.49 11.40
N ALA A 552 -27.93 3.46 11.41
CA ALA A 552 -27.66 2.64 10.22
C ALA A 552 -28.94 1.97 9.67
N LEU A 553 -29.77 1.41 10.55
CA LEU A 553 -31.05 0.79 10.20
C LEU A 553 -32.02 1.80 9.56
N LYS A 554 -32.08 3.03 10.08
CA LYS A 554 -32.93 4.10 9.51
C LYS A 554 -32.47 4.47 8.10
N THR A 555 -31.18 4.76 7.92
CA THR A 555 -30.57 5.07 6.62
C THR A 555 -30.83 3.95 5.61
N LEU A 556 -30.57 2.69 5.98
CA LEU A 556 -30.73 1.56 5.07
C LEU A 556 -32.20 1.24 4.75
N ARG A 557 -33.14 1.42 5.68
CA ARG A 557 -34.58 1.32 5.38
C ARG A 557 -35.03 2.39 4.37
N HIS A 558 -34.55 3.63 4.49
CA HIS A 558 -34.83 4.69 3.50
C HIS A 558 -34.23 4.34 2.13
N LEU A 559 -32.95 3.98 2.07
CA LEU A 559 -32.25 3.58 0.84
C LEU A 559 -32.84 2.34 0.15
N ARG A 560 -33.45 1.43 0.92
CA ARG A 560 -34.09 0.22 0.39
C ARG A 560 -35.49 0.49 -0.16
N SER A 561 -36.28 1.30 0.53
CA SER A 561 -37.75 1.35 0.37
C SER A 561 -38.34 2.72 0.01
N ARG A 562 -37.54 3.80 -0.02
CA ARG A 562 -38.01 5.17 -0.30
C ARG A 562 -37.12 5.94 -1.27
N GLN A 563 -35.81 5.70 -1.24
CA GLN A 563 -34.86 6.42 -2.08
C GLN A 563 -35.00 6.03 -3.56
N VAL A 564 -35.15 7.04 -4.43
CA VAL A 564 -35.20 6.89 -5.89
C VAL A 564 -33.88 6.30 -6.40
N HIS A 565 -33.97 5.34 -7.32
CA HIS A 565 -32.86 4.70 -8.01
C HIS A 565 -33.26 4.30 -9.43
N GLU A 566 -32.30 4.16 -10.34
CA GLU A 566 -32.48 3.60 -11.69
C GLU A 566 -31.64 2.32 -11.79
N HIS A 567 -32.25 1.16 -12.09
CA HIS A 567 -31.54 -0.14 -12.11
C HIS A 567 -30.67 -0.42 -10.85
N GLY A 568 -31.14 0.05 -9.69
CA GLY A 568 -30.46 -0.02 -8.39
C GLY A 568 -29.41 1.08 -8.14
N TRP A 569 -28.99 1.81 -9.16
CA TRP A 569 -28.06 2.94 -9.09
C TRP A 569 -28.74 4.21 -8.57
N PHE A 570 -28.05 4.99 -7.73
CA PHE A 570 -28.65 6.14 -7.05
C PHE A 570 -28.24 7.49 -7.68
N PRO A 571 -29.12 8.51 -7.64
CA PRO A 571 -28.77 9.89 -7.93
C PRO A 571 -27.66 10.41 -7.00
N HIS A 572 -26.69 11.13 -7.55
CA HIS A 572 -25.57 11.72 -6.81
C HIS A 572 -26.06 12.63 -5.68
N PHE A 573 -26.86 13.65 -6.05
CA PHE A 573 -27.40 14.65 -5.13
C PHE A 573 -28.91 14.52 -4.98
N VAL A 574 -29.36 14.52 -3.73
CA VAL A 574 -30.78 14.40 -3.34
C VAL A 574 -31.11 15.40 -2.23
N SER A 575 -32.39 15.74 -2.07
CA SER A 575 -32.89 16.44 -0.89
C SER A 575 -32.64 15.61 0.36
N ALA A 576 -31.90 16.13 1.34
CA ALA A 576 -31.65 15.44 2.60
C ALA A 576 -32.95 15.19 3.39
N ALA A 577 -33.96 16.04 3.20
CA ALA A 577 -35.23 16.01 3.92
C ALA A 577 -36.26 15.02 3.34
N THR A 578 -36.20 14.73 2.03
CA THR A 578 -37.22 13.94 1.31
C THR A 578 -36.65 12.76 0.52
N GLY A 579 -35.37 12.80 0.14
CA GLY A 579 -34.73 11.84 -0.77
C GLY A 579 -34.99 12.11 -2.26
N GLU A 580 -35.70 13.19 -2.60
CA GLU A 580 -35.98 13.54 -4.01
C GLU A 580 -34.70 13.94 -4.75
N PRO A 581 -34.48 13.47 -6.00
CA PRO A 581 -33.30 13.86 -6.79
C PRO A 581 -33.27 15.37 -7.06
N LEU A 582 -32.08 15.97 -7.02
CA LEU A 582 -31.94 17.37 -7.44
C LEU A 582 -32.18 17.52 -8.96
N PRO A 583 -32.70 18.67 -9.43
CA PRO A 583 -32.81 18.94 -10.86
C PRO A 583 -31.45 18.83 -11.56
N ARG A 584 -31.36 17.96 -12.57
CA ARG A 584 -30.14 17.58 -13.31
C ARG A 584 -29.11 16.73 -12.53
N ALA A 585 -29.42 16.23 -11.33
CA ALA A 585 -28.57 15.25 -10.69
C ALA A 585 -28.56 13.95 -11.51
N GLU A 586 -27.38 13.50 -11.89
CA GLU A 586 -27.15 12.22 -12.54
C GLU A 586 -27.27 11.06 -11.55
N VAL A 587 -27.70 9.91 -12.06
CA VAL A 587 -27.50 8.61 -11.41
C VAL A 587 -26.02 8.26 -11.56
N SER A 588 -25.25 8.42 -10.48
CA SER A 588 -23.79 8.29 -10.49
C SER A 588 -23.34 6.88 -10.14
N SER A 589 -22.44 6.32 -10.95
CA SER A 589 -21.89 4.99 -10.70
C SER A 589 -20.85 4.98 -9.57
N ILE A 590 -20.01 6.02 -9.45
CA ILE A 590 -19.01 6.07 -8.37
C ILE A 590 -19.63 6.38 -7.01
N ASP A 591 -20.59 7.32 -6.93
CA ASP A 591 -21.21 7.66 -5.64
C ASP A 591 -22.07 6.51 -5.11
N THR A 592 -22.72 5.78 -6.00
CA THR A 592 -23.35 4.49 -5.66
C THR A 592 -22.32 3.49 -5.12
N ALA A 593 -21.16 3.32 -5.76
CA ALA A 593 -20.13 2.40 -5.26
C ALA A 593 -19.61 2.79 -3.86
N LEU A 594 -19.44 4.10 -3.60
CA LEU A 594 -19.05 4.62 -2.28
C LEU A 594 -20.15 4.41 -1.23
N LEU A 595 -21.43 4.55 -1.60
CA LEU A 595 -22.56 4.17 -0.74
C LEU A 595 -22.52 2.68 -0.41
N LEU A 596 -22.37 1.83 -1.41
CA LEU A 596 -22.37 0.36 -1.26
C LEU A 596 -21.24 -0.12 -0.36
N ALA A 597 -20.02 0.43 -0.52
CA ALA A 597 -18.90 0.13 0.35
C ALA A 597 -19.21 0.47 1.82
N GLY A 598 -19.88 1.60 2.07
CA GLY A 598 -20.37 1.98 3.39
C GLY A 598 -21.49 1.09 3.93
N ALA A 599 -22.48 0.78 3.11
CA ALA A 599 -23.60 -0.08 3.47
C ALA A 599 -23.14 -1.49 3.86
N LEU A 600 -22.29 -2.12 3.03
CA LEU A 600 -21.72 -3.44 3.30
C LEU A 600 -20.83 -3.45 4.56
N THR A 601 -20.09 -2.37 4.81
CA THR A 601 -19.31 -2.19 6.05
C THR A 601 -20.19 -2.05 7.29
N ALA A 602 -21.34 -1.38 7.18
CA ALA A 602 -22.33 -1.33 8.25
C ALA A 602 -23.03 -2.69 8.46
N GLY A 603 -23.32 -3.42 7.37
CA GLY A 603 -23.88 -4.76 7.41
C GLY A 603 -22.99 -5.75 8.15
N SER A 604 -21.72 -5.86 7.76
CA SER A 604 -20.74 -6.75 8.42
C SER A 604 -20.39 -6.35 9.87
N HIS A 605 -20.74 -5.14 10.29
CA HIS A 605 -20.63 -4.70 11.68
C HIS A 605 -21.82 -5.14 12.56
N PHE A 606 -22.97 -5.46 11.95
CA PHE A 606 -24.19 -5.90 12.64
C PHE A 606 -24.70 -7.24 12.06
N PRO A 607 -23.91 -8.34 12.14
CA PRO A 607 -24.28 -9.63 11.58
C PRO A 607 -25.52 -10.23 12.25
N GLY A 608 -26.30 -10.99 11.48
CA GLY A 608 -27.56 -11.60 11.91
C GLY A 608 -28.72 -10.62 12.10
N THR A 609 -28.59 -9.37 11.63
CA THR A 609 -29.60 -8.32 11.84
C THR A 609 -30.22 -7.79 10.55
N GLU A 610 -31.27 -6.98 10.70
CA GLU A 610 -31.91 -6.30 9.58
C GLU A 610 -30.97 -5.33 8.85
N VAL A 611 -29.94 -4.77 9.53
CA VAL A 611 -28.93 -3.91 8.90
C VAL A 611 -28.10 -4.68 7.88
N GLU A 612 -27.68 -5.90 8.20
CA GLU A 612 -26.97 -6.79 7.26
C GLU A 612 -27.87 -7.17 6.08
N ARG A 613 -29.11 -7.59 6.35
CA ARG A 613 -30.10 -7.92 5.30
C ARG A 613 -30.33 -6.76 4.34
N LEU A 614 -30.55 -5.55 4.85
CA LEU A 614 -30.83 -4.36 4.03
C LEU A 614 -29.60 -3.91 3.24
N ALA A 615 -28.40 -3.96 3.83
CA ALA A 615 -27.15 -3.68 3.12
C ALA A 615 -26.96 -4.62 1.93
N ARG A 616 -27.20 -5.93 2.14
CA ARG A 616 -27.23 -6.93 1.07
C ARG A 616 -28.26 -6.59 -0.01
N GLU A 617 -29.53 -6.39 0.34
CA GLU A 617 -30.60 -6.14 -0.64
C GLU A 617 -30.43 -4.84 -1.42
N ILE A 618 -29.77 -3.82 -0.85
CA ILE A 618 -29.43 -2.59 -1.59
C ILE A 618 -28.33 -2.87 -2.62
N TYR A 619 -27.33 -3.69 -2.26
CA TYR A 619 -26.20 -4.06 -3.11
C TYR A 619 -26.59 -5.03 -4.25
N GLU A 620 -27.30 -6.10 -3.94
CA GLU A 620 -27.68 -7.14 -4.90
C GLU A 620 -28.74 -6.68 -5.92
N ARG A 621 -29.33 -5.49 -5.70
CA ARG A 621 -30.22 -4.80 -6.64
C ARG A 621 -29.47 -4.06 -7.77
N VAL A 622 -28.17 -3.84 -7.65
CA VAL A 622 -27.42 -2.94 -8.57
C VAL A 622 -26.98 -3.67 -9.83
N ASP A 623 -27.49 -3.21 -10.97
CA ASP A 623 -27.26 -3.79 -12.30
C ASP A 623 -25.96 -3.26 -12.94
N PHE A 624 -24.85 -3.95 -12.70
CA PHE A 624 -23.55 -3.58 -13.28
C PHE A 624 -23.46 -3.77 -14.81
N PRO A 625 -24.03 -4.82 -15.43
CA PRO A 625 -24.14 -4.94 -16.89
C PRO A 625 -24.87 -3.77 -17.55
N TRP A 626 -25.96 -3.25 -16.99
CA TRP A 626 -26.69 -2.09 -17.52
C TRP A 626 -25.81 -0.83 -17.58
N MET A 627 -25.08 -0.52 -16.50
CA MET A 627 -24.14 0.61 -16.44
C MET A 627 -22.85 0.37 -17.25
N MET A 628 -22.48 -0.89 -17.48
CA MET A 628 -21.35 -1.27 -18.35
C MET A 628 -21.68 -1.13 -19.84
N THR A 629 -22.90 -1.47 -20.24
CA THR A 629 -23.32 -1.59 -21.64
C THR A 629 -24.20 -0.43 -22.14
N ASP A 630 -24.33 0.64 -21.35
CA ASP A 630 -25.20 1.79 -21.63
C ASP A 630 -26.63 1.33 -21.94
N GLY A 631 -27.22 0.56 -21.03
CA GLY A 631 -28.59 0.02 -21.16
C GLY A 631 -28.74 -1.01 -22.27
N GLY A 632 -27.64 -1.61 -22.72
CA GLY A 632 -27.58 -2.53 -23.86
C GLY A 632 -27.18 -1.89 -25.19
N ALA A 633 -27.07 -0.56 -25.29
CA ALA A 633 -26.65 0.14 -26.51
C ALA A 633 -25.18 -0.13 -26.92
N LYS A 634 -24.34 -0.60 -25.99
CA LYS A 634 -22.92 -0.94 -26.18
C LYS A 634 -22.61 -2.33 -25.60
N PRO A 635 -23.13 -3.44 -26.17
CA PRO A 635 -23.01 -4.78 -25.59
C PRO A 635 -21.56 -5.30 -25.54
N GLN A 636 -20.67 -4.75 -26.37
CA GLN A 636 -19.23 -5.07 -26.35
C GLN A 636 -18.41 -4.19 -25.40
N SER A 637 -19.03 -3.21 -24.74
CA SER A 637 -18.35 -2.41 -23.71
C SER A 637 -17.96 -3.28 -22.52
N ARG A 638 -16.80 -2.98 -21.93
CA ARG A 638 -16.29 -3.62 -20.70
C ARG A 638 -15.96 -2.61 -19.60
N THR A 639 -16.12 -1.32 -19.86
CA THR A 639 -15.97 -0.24 -18.88
C THR A 639 -17.32 0.40 -18.56
N LEU A 640 -17.49 0.92 -17.34
CA LEU A 640 -18.75 1.51 -16.89
C LEU A 640 -18.84 2.98 -17.31
N SER A 641 -20.06 3.43 -17.66
CA SER A 641 -20.34 4.87 -17.77
C SER A 641 -20.19 5.55 -16.40
N MET A 642 -19.83 6.83 -16.41
CA MET A 642 -19.79 7.65 -15.19
C MET A 642 -21.17 7.86 -14.58
N GLY A 643 -22.24 7.80 -15.38
CA GLY A 643 -23.60 7.87 -14.88
C GLY A 643 -24.68 7.96 -15.95
N TRP A 644 -25.91 8.16 -15.51
CA TRP A 644 -27.10 8.21 -16.36
C TRP A 644 -28.02 9.38 -15.99
N THR A 645 -28.77 9.88 -16.97
CA THR A 645 -29.84 10.87 -16.80
C THR A 645 -31.06 10.44 -17.62
N PRO A 646 -32.26 11.01 -17.41
CA PRO A 646 -33.41 10.78 -18.28
C PRO A 646 -33.20 11.15 -19.77
N ALA A 647 -32.11 11.85 -20.12
CA ALA A 647 -31.70 12.13 -21.50
C ALA A 647 -30.72 11.08 -22.08
N GLY A 648 -30.29 10.10 -21.29
CA GLY A 648 -29.34 9.05 -21.67
C GLY A 648 -28.12 8.94 -20.75
N PHE A 649 -27.24 7.98 -21.09
CA PHE A 649 -25.97 7.75 -20.41
C PHE A 649 -24.95 8.87 -20.67
N ILE A 650 -24.13 9.15 -19.67
CA ILE A 650 -22.98 10.04 -19.78
C ILE A 650 -21.94 9.36 -20.69
N GLY A 651 -21.45 10.09 -21.69
CA GLY A 651 -20.51 9.56 -22.68
C GLY A 651 -19.14 9.20 -22.09
N ALA A 652 -18.72 9.90 -21.05
CA ALA A 652 -17.50 9.62 -20.29
C ALA A 652 -17.60 8.31 -19.49
N ARG A 653 -16.47 7.62 -19.33
CA ARG A 653 -16.39 6.26 -18.77
C ARG A 653 -15.24 6.14 -17.80
N TRP A 654 -15.32 5.16 -16.91
CA TRP A 654 -14.22 4.75 -16.03
C TRP A 654 -13.20 3.90 -16.81
N ASP A 655 -12.55 4.49 -17.83
CA ASP A 655 -11.67 3.78 -18.77
C ASP A 655 -10.17 4.08 -18.61
N ALA A 656 -9.77 4.87 -17.62
CA ALA A 656 -8.38 5.16 -17.25
C ALA A 656 -8.25 5.30 -15.73
N TYR A 657 -7.07 5.03 -15.16
CA TYR A 657 -6.83 4.97 -13.72
C TYR A 657 -7.34 6.20 -12.95
N SER A 658 -8.20 5.97 -11.96
CA SER A 658 -8.84 7.00 -11.14
C SER A 658 -9.36 6.39 -9.82
N GLU A 659 -10.22 7.11 -9.09
CA GLU A 659 -10.92 6.66 -7.88
C GLU A 659 -11.78 5.39 -8.03
N HIS A 660 -11.98 4.89 -9.26
CA HIS A 660 -12.99 3.90 -9.63
C HIS A 660 -12.72 2.44 -9.21
N GLN A 661 -11.58 2.10 -8.59
CA GLN A 661 -11.21 0.69 -8.34
C GLN A 661 -12.30 -0.07 -7.55
N ILE A 662 -12.92 0.58 -6.55
CA ILE A 662 -14.03 0.07 -5.73
C ILE A 662 -15.29 -0.24 -6.56
N LEU A 663 -15.61 0.55 -7.59
CA LEU A 663 -16.75 0.33 -8.48
C LEU A 663 -16.61 -1.01 -9.23
N TYR A 664 -15.42 -1.29 -9.77
CA TYR A 664 -15.17 -2.55 -10.46
C TYR A 664 -15.08 -3.74 -9.49
N ILE A 665 -14.44 -3.59 -8.32
CA ILE A 665 -14.40 -4.66 -7.31
C ILE A 665 -15.81 -5.01 -6.82
N LEU A 666 -16.66 -4.01 -6.55
CA LEU A 666 -18.07 -4.23 -6.21
C LEU A 666 -18.84 -4.90 -7.35
N GLY A 667 -18.62 -4.51 -8.61
CA GLY A 667 -19.28 -5.15 -9.75
C GLY A 667 -18.82 -6.59 -10.00
N LEU A 668 -17.55 -6.90 -9.78
CA LEU A 668 -17.03 -8.28 -9.83
C LEU A 668 -17.59 -9.13 -8.69
N GLY A 669 -17.75 -8.57 -7.49
CA GLY A 669 -18.28 -9.24 -6.30
C GLY A 669 -19.77 -9.59 -6.36
N SER A 670 -20.52 -8.97 -7.29
CA SER A 670 -21.98 -9.08 -7.35
C SER A 670 -22.42 -10.52 -7.66
N PRO A 671 -23.35 -11.10 -6.87
CA PRO A 671 -23.89 -12.44 -7.14
C PRO A 671 -25.02 -12.41 -8.18
N THR A 672 -25.75 -11.30 -8.30
CA THR A 672 -26.94 -11.14 -9.15
C THR A 672 -26.60 -10.57 -10.53
N PHE A 673 -25.81 -9.50 -10.55
CA PHE A 673 -25.47 -8.74 -11.76
C PHE A 673 -23.95 -8.56 -11.86
N PRO A 674 -23.18 -9.64 -12.04
CA PRO A 674 -21.72 -9.58 -12.07
C PRO A 674 -21.16 -8.85 -13.31
N LEU A 675 -20.11 -8.07 -13.09
CA LEU A 675 -19.18 -7.71 -14.17
C LEU A 675 -18.37 -8.95 -14.60
N PRO A 676 -18.02 -9.06 -15.90
CA PRO A 676 -17.05 -10.05 -16.38
C PRO A 676 -15.63 -9.66 -15.93
N ALA A 677 -14.76 -10.64 -15.67
CA ALA A 677 -13.38 -10.39 -15.20
C ALA A 677 -12.57 -9.49 -16.16
N GLN A 678 -12.88 -9.53 -17.45
CA GLN A 678 -12.30 -8.67 -18.50
C GLN A 678 -12.52 -7.17 -18.23
N SER A 679 -13.56 -6.78 -17.49
CA SER A 679 -13.81 -5.37 -17.12
C SER A 679 -12.67 -4.78 -16.28
N TRP A 680 -12.02 -5.57 -15.42
CA TRP A 680 -10.84 -5.13 -14.67
C TRP A 680 -9.61 -4.87 -15.56
N ARG A 681 -9.56 -5.52 -16.73
CA ARG A 681 -8.49 -5.37 -17.73
C ARG A 681 -8.81 -4.32 -18.80
N ALA A 682 -10.05 -3.85 -18.87
CA ALA A 682 -10.52 -2.95 -19.92
C ALA A 682 -10.16 -1.47 -19.72
N TRP A 683 -9.84 -1.05 -18.49
CA TRP A 683 -9.41 0.32 -18.20
C TRP A 683 -7.88 0.46 -18.30
N LYS A 684 -7.45 1.59 -18.89
CA LYS A 684 -6.08 1.90 -19.30
C LYS A 684 -5.14 2.01 -18.10
N ARG A 685 -3.98 1.36 -18.24
CA ARG A 685 -2.81 1.44 -17.36
C ARG A 685 -1.59 1.77 -18.23
N PRO A 686 -0.55 2.46 -17.73
CA PRO A 686 0.74 2.52 -18.40
C PRO A 686 1.31 1.10 -18.59
N GLU A 687 1.84 0.80 -19.78
CA GLU A 687 2.57 -0.46 -20.02
C GLU A 687 3.87 -0.55 -19.20
N LYS A 688 4.44 0.62 -18.88
CA LYS A 688 5.68 0.81 -18.12
C LYS A 688 5.55 2.10 -17.29
N GLY A 689 6.15 2.11 -16.10
CA GLY A 689 6.06 3.24 -15.16
C GLY A 689 4.90 3.12 -14.16
N PRO A 690 4.87 3.98 -13.12
CA PRO A 690 3.85 3.95 -12.08
C PRO A 690 2.52 4.57 -12.53
N LEU A 691 1.43 4.10 -11.95
CA LEU A 691 0.09 4.71 -12.08
C LEU A 691 0.00 6.08 -11.39
N THR A 692 1.00 6.46 -10.58
CA THR A 692 1.21 7.79 -10.00
C THR A 692 1.11 8.93 -11.03
N GLU A 693 1.55 8.69 -12.27
CA GLU A 693 1.48 9.70 -13.34
C GLU A 693 0.15 9.70 -14.11
N ALA A 694 -0.72 8.69 -13.88
CA ALA A 694 -1.96 8.51 -14.62
C ALA A 694 -3.15 9.32 -14.08
N SER A 695 -3.00 10.01 -12.94
CA SER A 695 -4.04 10.87 -12.38
C SER A 695 -3.47 12.16 -11.77
N GLY A 696 -4.23 13.25 -11.88
CA GLY A 696 -3.80 14.57 -11.41
C GLY A 696 -4.02 14.80 -9.91
N PRO A 697 -5.26 14.63 -9.38
CA PRO A 697 -5.61 14.87 -7.98
C PRO A 697 -5.40 13.66 -7.06
N LEU A 698 -4.92 13.87 -5.83
CA LEU A 698 -4.56 12.78 -4.92
C LEU A 698 -5.73 11.89 -4.47
N PHE A 699 -6.98 12.37 -4.44
CA PHE A 699 -8.13 11.58 -3.95
C PHE A 699 -8.36 10.27 -4.73
N THR A 700 -7.94 10.23 -6.00
CA THR A 700 -8.07 9.06 -6.87
C THR A 700 -7.25 7.87 -6.37
N HIS A 701 -6.08 8.14 -5.77
CA HIS A 701 -5.24 7.16 -5.09
C HIS A 701 -5.79 6.72 -3.72
N GLN A 702 -6.78 7.45 -3.18
CA GLN A 702 -7.27 7.32 -1.80
C GLN A 702 -8.63 6.62 -1.73
N TYR A 703 -9.69 7.16 -2.34
CA TYR A 703 -11.09 6.83 -2.00
C TYR A 703 -11.40 5.33 -2.07
N SER A 704 -10.99 4.67 -3.16
CA SER A 704 -11.10 3.21 -3.29
C SER A 704 -10.40 2.43 -2.17
N GLN A 705 -9.22 2.89 -1.76
CA GLN A 705 -8.36 2.22 -0.78
C GLN A 705 -8.73 2.60 0.68
N LEU A 706 -9.81 3.34 0.90
CA LEU A 706 -10.40 3.51 2.23
C LEU A 706 -11.15 2.25 2.71
N TRP A 707 -11.69 1.49 1.76
CA TRP A 707 -12.34 0.19 2.01
C TRP A 707 -11.52 -0.99 1.48
N LEU A 708 -10.85 -0.85 0.33
CA LEU A 708 -10.02 -1.90 -0.26
C LEU A 708 -8.64 -2.02 0.40
N ASP A 709 -8.31 -3.20 0.93
CA ASP A 709 -6.96 -3.53 1.37
C ASP A 709 -6.15 -4.14 0.21
N LEU A 710 -5.51 -3.24 -0.55
CA LEU A 710 -4.69 -3.60 -1.71
C LEU A 710 -3.23 -3.93 -1.34
N ARG A 711 -2.88 -3.94 -0.04
CA ARG A 711 -1.53 -4.24 0.43
C ARG A 711 -1.12 -5.66 0.05
N GLY A 712 0.09 -5.80 -0.50
CA GLY A 712 0.64 -7.10 -0.92
C GLY A 712 -0.05 -7.71 -2.15
N TRP A 713 -0.92 -6.98 -2.85
CA TRP A 713 -1.48 -7.42 -4.13
C TRP A 713 -0.68 -6.80 -5.28
N ASN A 714 -0.03 -7.65 -6.07
CA ASN A 714 0.57 -7.26 -7.33
C ASN A 714 -0.34 -7.70 -8.49
N ASP A 715 -0.93 -6.73 -9.18
CA ASP A 715 -1.86 -6.94 -10.27
C ASP A 715 -1.14 -6.81 -11.62
N ALA A 716 -0.63 -7.92 -12.13
CA ALA A 716 0.12 -7.99 -13.39
C ALA A 716 1.28 -6.97 -13.48
N GLY A 717 2.04 -6.81 -12.39
CA GLY A 717 3.13 -5.86 -12.24
C GLY A 717 2.78 -4.64 -11.37
N GLN A 718 1.51 -4.24 -11.30
CA GLN A 718 1.08 -3.03 -10.60
C GLN A 718 0.76 -3.30 -9.11
N ASP A 719 1.49 -2.65 -8.18
CA ASP A 719 1.14 -2.62 -6.75
C ASP A 719 0.41 -1.31 -6.43
N TYR A 720 -0.92 -1.38 -6.31
CA TYR A 720 -1.76 -0.19 -6.10
C TYR A 720 -1.53 0.50 -4.76
N PHE A 721 -1.09 -0.22 -3.73
CA PHE A 721 -0.85 0.39 -2.42
C PHE A 721 0.50 1.11 -2.40
N ALA A 722 1.56 0.47 -2.93
CA ALA A 722 2.85 1.11 -3.11
C ALA A 722 2.75 2.32 -4.05
N ASN A 723 1.91 2.26 -5.08
CA ASN A 723 1.61 3.39 -5.95
C ASN A 723 0.93 4.55 -5.20
N SER A 724 -0.06 4.29 -4.34
CA SER A 724 -0.70 5.36 -3.56
C SER A 724 0.22 5.95 -2.48
N VAL A 725 1.16 5.16 -1.96
CA VAL A 725 2.28 5.65 -1.13
C VAL A 725 3.18 6.60 -1.94
N GLU A 726 3.66 6.15 -3.11
CA GLU A 726 4.48 6.96 -4.01
C GLU A 726 3.77 8.25 -4.40
N ALA A 727 2.54 8.17 -4.90
CA ALA A 727 1.74 9.33 -5.30
C ALA A 727 1.58 10.36 -4.17
N THR A 728 1.52 9.92 -2.91
CA THR A 728 1.47 10.85 -1.76
C THR A 728 2.78 11.61 -1.57
N TYR A 729 3.93 10.93 -1.63
CA TYR A 729 5.24 11.60 -1.62
C TYR A 729 5.39 12.54 -2.82
N ALA A 730 5.00 12.07 -4.00
CA ALA A 730 5.05 12.78 -5.26
C ALA A 730 4.25 14.11 -5.20
N HIS A 731 3.02 14.07 -4.66
CA HIS A 731 2.19 15.26 -4.44
C HIS A 731 2.78 16.22 -3.40
N ARG A 732 3.40 15.69 -2.34
CA ARG A 732 4.11 16.48 -1.33
C ARG A 732 5.32 17.20 -1.94
N ASP A 733 6.08 16.51 -2.78
CA ASP A 733 7.30 17.05 -3.41
C ASP A 733 6.99 18.05 -4.52
N ALA A 734 5.91 17.86 -5.28
CA ALA A 734 5.39 18.87 -6.21
C ALA A 734 5.01 20.18 -5.50
N ALA A 735 4.31 20.10 -4.36
CA ALA A 735 4.01 21.27 -3.53
C ALA A 735 5.29 21.91 -2.97
N LEU A 736 6.24 21.10 -2.48
CA LEU A 736 7.52 21.59 -1.96
C LEU A 736 8.37 22.30 -3.03
N ALA A 737 8.40 21.79 -4.26
CA ALA A 737 9.06 22.43 -5.39
C ALA A 737 8.39 23.77 -5.76
N ALA A 738 7.05 23.81 -5.74
CA ALA A 738 6.27 25.00 -6.07
C ALA A 738 6.20 26.06 -4.94
N ARG A 739 6.83 25.83 -3.77
CA ARG A 739 6.85 26.79 -2.63
C ARG A 739 7.41 28.18 -2.96
N GLY A 740 8.29 28.29 -3.95
CA GLY A 740 8.81 29.57 -4.43
C GLY A 740 7.80 30.36 -5.28
N ARG A 741 6.73 29.69 -5.74
CA ARG A 741 5.62 30.28 -6.50
C ARG A 741 4.37 30.48 -5.65
N TYR A 742 4.14 29.69 -4.61
CA TYR A 742 2.96 29.78 -3.75
C TYR A 742 3.31 29.73 -2.26
N THR A 743 2.98 30.79 -1.51
CA THR A 743 3.45 30.92 -0.11
C THR A 743 2.76 29.98 0.88
N THR A 744 1.61 29.39 0.52
CA THR A 744 0.92 28.37 1.32
C THR A 744 1.74 27.07 1.42
N TYR A 745 2.53 26.75 0.38
CA TYR A 745 3.14 25.43 0.24
C TYR A 745 4.42 25.28 1.07
N GLY A 746 4.65 24.08 1.62
CA GLY A 746 5.84 23.78 2.41
C GLY A 746 6.00 22.29 2.74
N PRO A 747 7.09 21.89 3.40
CA PRO A 747 7.43 20.47 3.62
C PRO A 747 6.36 19.69 4.41
N ASN A 748 5.63 20.38 5.29
CA ASN A 748 4.48 19.88 6.06
C ASN A 748 3.19 20.66 5.73
N CYS A 749 3.14 21.36 4.59
CA CYS A 749 1.98 22.13 4.13
C CYS A 749 1.76 21.83 2.65
N TRP A 750 1.20 20.65 2.40
CA TRP A 750 0.97 20.07 1.09
C TRP A 750 -0.38 19.34 1.11
N GLY A 751 -0.96 19.10 -0.06
CA GLY A 751 -2.28 18.50 -0.18
C GLY A 751 -3.00 19.01 -1.42
N LEU A 752 -2.60 18.50 -2.58
CA LEU A 752 -3.12 18.88 -3.89
C LEU A 752 -4.17 17.84 -4.31
N THR A 753 -5.44 18.18 -4.18
CA THR A 753 -6.57 17.36 -4.61
C THR A 753 -7.76 18.24 -4.98
N ALA A 754 -8.81 17.67 -5.56
CA ALA A 754 -10.02 18.42 -5.87
C ALA A 754 -10.69 18.96 -4.59
N CYS A 755 -10.96 20.26 -4.55
CA CYS A 755 -11.56 20.99 -3.43
C CYS A 755 -12.07 22.36 -3.88
N ASP A 756 -12.76 23.10 -3.00
CA ASP A 756 -13.06 24.51 -3.24
C ASP A 756 -11.78 25.36 -3.19
N GLY A 757 -11.68 26.39 -4.03
CA GLY A 757 -10.61 27.39 -4.00
C GLY A 757 -11.14 28.83 -3.95
N PRO A 758 -10.25 29.84 -3.94
CA PRO A 758 -10.61 31.27 -3.95
C PRO A 758 -11.52 31.71 -5.13
N GLU A 759 -11.56 30.92 -6.20
CA GLU A 759 -12.44 31.11 -7.38
C GLU A 759 -13.53 30.03 -7.53
N GLY A 760 -13.74 29.20 -6.50
CA GLY A 760 -14.61 28.02 -6.53
C GLY A 760 -13.86 26.72 -6.80
N TYR A 761 -14.63 25.64 -6.96
CA TYR A 761 -14.12 24.27 -7.08
C TYR A 761 -13.16 24.03 -8.25
N ARG A 762 -12.02 23.39 -7.98
CA ARG A 762 -10.98 23.03 -8.96
C ARG A 762 -10.36 21.67 -8.61
N ALA A 763 -10.05 20.89 -9.64
CA ALA A 763 -9.33 19.62 -9.51
C ALA A 763 -7.80 19.87 -9.39
N TYR A 764 -7.33 20.32 -8.23
CA TYR A 764 -5.91 20.55 -7.99
C TYR A 764 -5.11 19.24 -7.99
N GLY A 765 -3.85 19.29 -8.41
CA GLY A 765 -3.04 18.08 -8.59
C GLY A 765 -1.55 18.33 -8.78
N ALA A 766 -0.81 17.25 -9.04
CA ALA A 766 0.67 17.28 -9.12
C ALA A 766 1.29 16.73 -10.41
N TYR A 767 0.59 15.87 -11.17
CA TYR A 767 1.15 15.09 -12.28
C TYR A 767 0.67 15.58 -13.67
N PRO A 768 1.24 15.07 -14.80
CA PRO A 768 1.53 15.91 -15.96
C PRO A 768 0.32 16.38 -16.79
N GLY A 769 0.51 17.48 -17.52
CA GLY A 769 -0.53 18.12 -18.34
C GLY A 769 -0.83 19.59 -17.98
N ALA A 770 0.08 20.28 -17.29
CA ALA A 770 -0.13 21.56 -16.60
C ALA A 770 -1.11 21.43 -15.40
N PRO A 771 -0.68 20.78 -14.29
CA PRO A 771 -1.52 20.56 -13.13
C PRO A 771 -2.07 21.88 -12.56
N VAL A 772 -3.36 21.91 -12.24
CA VAL A 772 -4.02 23.08 -11.66
C VAL A 772 -3.46 23.35 -10.27
N GLN A 773 -2.86 24.52 -10.07
CA GLN A 773 -2.27 24.97 -8.80
C GLN A 773 -2.36 26.50 -8.68
N ASP A 774 -2.82 26.99 -7.52
CA ASP A 774 -2.93 28.43 -7.23
C ASP A 774 -2.52 28.81 -5.79
N GLY A 775 -1.91 27.89 -5.06
CA GLY A 775 -1.60 28.02 -3.63
C GLY A 775 -2.64 27.41 -2.69
N THR A 776 -3.73 26.84 -3.19
CA THR A 776 -4.74 26.18 -2.35
C THR A 776 -4.25 24.81 -1.89
N ILE A 777 -4.47 24.51 -0.61
CA ILE A 777 -4.17 23.23 0.04
C ILE A 777 -5.44 22.69 0.66
N ALA A 778 -5.75 21.42 0.38
CA ALA A 778 -6.81 20.66 1.05
C ALA A 778 -6.21 19.77 2.14
N PRO A 779 -6.52 19.98 3.43
CA PRO A 779 -6.13 19.05 4.50
C PRO A 779 -6.63 17.62 4.28
N ALA A 780 -7.73 17.45 3.52
CA ALA A 780 -8.27 16.16 3.12
C ALA A 780 -7.26 15.30 2.33
N ALA A 781 -6.44 15.91 1.47
CA ALA A 781 -5.40 15.19 0.73
C ALA A 781 -4.32 14.59 1.66
N ALA A 782 -3.91 15.31 2.70
CA ALA A 782 -3.02 14.75 3.72
C ALA A 782 -3.76 13.70 4.58
N GLY A 783 -5.04 13.93 4.88
CA GLY A 783 -5.91 13.04 5.66
C GLY A 783 -6.16 11.68 5.03
N GLY A 784 -6.62 11.64 3.77
CA GLY A 784 -6.93 10.41 3.06
C GLY A 784 -5.73 9.48 2.87
N SER A 785 -4.51 10.04 2.83
CA SER A 785 -3.27 9.26 2.77
C SER A 785 -2.76 8.77 4.14
N LEU A 786 -3.46 9.01 5.26
CA LEU A 786 -3.05 8.52 6.58
C LEU A 786 -2.84 7.00 6.62
N ALA A 787 -3.61 6.24 5.85
CA ALA A 787 -3.51 4.79 5.75
C ALA A 787 -2.27 4.31 4.96
N HIS A 788 -1.73 5.17 4.09
CA HIS A 788 -0.58 4.93 3.20
C HIS A 788 0.73 5.44 3.81
N THR A 789 0.76 6.71 4.23
CA THR A 789 1.95 7.41 4.72
C THR A 789 1.69 8.05 6.09
N PRO A 790 1.43 7.25 7.16
CA PRO A 790 0.91 7.75 8.43
C PRO A 790 1.75 8.88 9.05
N GLY A 791 3.09 8.76 9.07
CA GLY A 791 3.96 9.79 9.63
C GLY A 791 3.95 11.10 8.84
N LEU A 792 4.14 11.03 7.51
CA LEU A 792 4.10 12.20 6.62
C LEU A 792 2.76 12.95 6.70
N SER A 793 1.65 12.21 6.68
CA SER A 793 0.30 12.75 6.79
C SER A 793 0.03 13.35 8.16
N VAL A 794 0.41 12.68 9.25
CA VAL A 794 0.28 13.24 10.61
C VAL A 794 1.15 14.49 10.77
N ALA A 795 2.39 14.50 10.29
CA ALA A 795 3.27 15.67 10.36
C ALA A 795 2.66 16.89 9.65
N ALA A 796 2.04 16.68 8.48
CA ALA A 796 1.34 17.71 7.73
C ALA A 796 0.10 18.23 8.48
N LEU A 797 -0.80 17.34 8.91
CA LEU A 797 -2.03 17.71 9.62
C LEU A 797 -1.72 18.40 10.97
N ARG A 798 -0.70 17.93 11.71
CA ARG A 798 -0.24 18.59 12.95
C ARG A 798 0.31 19.99 12.67
N TYR A 799 1.11 20.16 11.62
CA TYR A 799 1.62 21.47 11.21
C TYR A 799 0.47 22.42 10.83
N MET A 800 -0.46 21.98 9.98
CA MET A 800 -1.62 22.77 9.58
C MET A 800 -2.45 23.22 10.80
N LYS A 801 -2.75 22.30 11.72
CA LYS A 801 -3.49 22.62 12.95
C LYS A 801 -2.72 23.58 13.87
N ALA A 802 -1.40 23.44 13.99
CA ALA A 802 -0.58 24.31 14.83
C ALA A 802 -0.42 25.72 14.22
N ARG A 803 -0.18 25.82 12.91
CA ARG A 803 0.14 27.09 12.22
C ARG A 803 -1.09 27.91 11.84
N TYR A 804 -2.20 27.24 11.52
CA TYR A 804 -3.41 27.86 10.96
C TYR A 804 -4.70 27.50 11.72
N GLY A 805 -4.65 26.61 12.72
CA GLY A 805 -5.85 26.04 13.37
C GLY A 805 -6.86 27.06 13.90
N GLY A 806 -6.41 28.17 14.49
CA GLY A 806 -7.31 29.26 14.94
C GLY A 806 -8.14 29.93 13.82
N ARG A 807 -7.89 29.57 12.55
CA ARG A 807 -8.61 30.03 11.36
C ARG A 807 -9.22 28.88 10.56
N ILE A 808 -8.51 27.75 10.40
CA ILE A 808 -8.93 26.62 9.55
C ILE A 808 -9.50 25.40 10.31
N TRP A 809 -9.60 25.43 11.64
CA TRP A 809 -10.15 24.33 12.45
C TRP A 809 -11.48 24.74 13.09
N GLY A 810 -12.60 24.29 12.50
CA GLY A 810 -13.96 24.65 12.87
C GLY A 810 -14.73 23.59 13.68
N ARG A 811 -16.04 23.56 13.46
CA ARG A 811 -16.97 22.62 14.12
C ARG A 811 -16.63 21.16 13.84
N TYR A 812 -16.30 20.82 12.59
CA TYR A 812 -16.07 19.45 12.11
C TYR A 812 -14.59 19.08 11.93
N GLY A 813 -13.67 19.96 12.36
CA GLY A 813 -12.24 19.80 12.14
C GLY A 813 -11.77 20.78 11.07
N PHE A 814 -10.89 20.34 10.17
CA PHE A 814 -10.40 21.19 9.09
C PHE A 814 -11.52 21.71 8.18
N SER A 815 -11.36 22.93 7.66
CA SER A 815 -12.03 23.35 6.43
C SER A 815 -11.64 22.42 5.29
N ASP A 816 -12.51 22.31 4.29
CA ASP A 816 -12.23 21.61 3.02
C ASP A 816 -10.84 21.99 2.46
N SER A 817 -10.57 23.29 2.42
CA SER A 817 -9.31 23.84 1.91
C SER A 817 -8.94 25.19 2.55
N PHE A 818 -7.71 25.65 2.28
CA PHE A 818 -7.25 27.01 2.57
C PHE A 818 -6.13 27.46 1.62
N ASN A 819 -5.94 28.78 1.51
CA ASN A 819 -4.91 29.40 0.68
C ASN A 819 -4.41 30.68 1.36
N THR A 820 -3.11 30.80 1.60
CA THR A 820 -2.50 31.98 2.25
C THR A 820 -1.67 32.84 1.29
N ASP A 821 -1.78 32.61 -0.02
CA ASP A 821 -0.99 33.32 -1.01
C ASP A 821 -1.45 34.79 -1.17
N PRO A 822 -0.53 35.78 -1.12
CA PRO A 822 -0.88 37.20 -1.25
C PRO A 822 -1.68 37.59 -2.50
N ARG A 823 -1.64 36.81 -3.59
CA ARG A 823 -2.48 37.09 -4.79
C ARG A 823 -3.98 37.00 -4.50
N TRP A 824 -4.36 36.27 -3.45
CA TRP A 824 -5.76 36.06 -3.05
C TRP A 824 -6.18 36.97 -1.89
N ARG A 825 -5.39 37.99 -1.54
CA ARG A 825 -5.67 38.91 -0.43
C ARG A 825 -7.08 39.50 -0.47
N ASP A 826 -7.54 39.91 -1.65
CA ASP A 826 -8.87 40.50 -1.84
C ASP A 826 -10.03 39.48 -1.74
N ARG A 827 -9.70 38.18 -1.58
CA ARG A 827 -10.62 37.10 -1.26
C ARG A 827 -10.51 36.62 0.19
N PHE A 828 -9.52 37.06 0.97
CA PHE A 828 -9.29 36.55 2.32
C PHE A 828 -10.52 36.76 3.21
N ASN A 829 -11.05 35.65 3.73
CA ASN A 829 -12.21 35.59 4.61
C ASN A 829 -11.84 35.15 6.05
N ALA A 830 -10.54 35.03 6.33
CA ALA A 830 -9.94 34.88 7.64
C ALA A 830 -8.75 35.85 7.75
N ASP A 831 -8.28 36.10 8.98
CA ASP A 831 -7.03 36.82 9.20
C ASP A 831 -5.87 36.18 8.39
N GLY A 832 -5.30 36.93 7.44
CA GLY A 832 -4.15 36.53 6.64
C GLY A 832 -4.32 35.28 5.77
N LEU A 833 -5.54 34.80 5.48
CA LEU A 833 -5.79 33.71 4.51
C LEU A 833 -7.23 33.67 3.99
N TRP A 834 -7.42 33.03 2.84
CA TRP A 834 -8.70 32.48 2.40
C TRP A 834 -8.86 31.04 2.91
N ARG A 835 -10.07 30.66 3.30
CA ARG A 835 -10.46 29.26 3.58
C ARG A 835 -11.82 28.94 2.97
N SER A 836 -12.06 27.68 2.64
CA SER A 836 -13.44 27.24 2.40
C SER A 836 -14.27 27.44 3.68
N PRO A 837 -15.49 28.00 3.60
CA PRO A 837 -16.38 28.14 4.74
C PRO A 837 -16.98 26.79 5.18
N ASP A 838 -16.94 25.79 4.29
CA ASP A 838 -17.57 24.49 4.47
C ASP A 838 -16.58 23.43 5.04
N ALA A 839 -17.17 22.35 5.54
CA ALA A 839 -16.58 21.02 5.51
C ALA A 839 -17.42 20.17 4.55
N VAL A 840 -16.75 19.36 3.71
CA VAL A 840 -17.36 18.48 2.71
C VAL A 840 -17.36 17.03 3.20
N GLY A 841 -18.44 16.29 2.96
CA GLY A 841 -18.70 14.99 3.57
C GLY A 841 -17.75 13.89 3.08
N ILE A 842 -17.41 13.86 1.79
CA ILE A 842 -16.46 12.86 1.25
C ILE A 842 -15.04 13.07 1.82
N ASP A 843 -14.63 14.31 2.04
CA ASP A 843 -13.33 14.69 2.60
C ASP A 843 -13.20 14.41 4.10
N GLN A 844 -14.22 14.73 4.90
CA GLN A 844 -14.27 14.30 6.30
C GLN A 844 -14.34 12.78 6.41
N GLY A 845 -14.97 12.11 5.43
CA GLY A 845 -14.99 10.65 5.29
C GLY A 845 -13.59 10.08 5.05
N ALA A 846 -12.86 10.62 4.07
CA ALA A 846 -11.49 10.25 3.76
C ALA A 846 -10.56 10.41 4.98
N ILE A 847 -10.61 11.55 5.66
CA ILE A 847 -9.87 11.80 6.91
C ILE A 847 -10.19 10.73 7.97
N LEU A 848 -11.47 10.47 8.22
CA LEU A 848 -11.95 9.59 9.30
C LEU A 848 -11.59 8.12 9.05
N LEU A 849 -11.83 7.62 7.84
CA LEU A 849 -11.59 6.22 7.45
C LEU A 849 -10.09 5.93 7.33
N ALA A 850 -9.31 6.83 6.72
CA ALA A 850 -7.87 6.64 6.57
C ALA A 850 -7.15 6.69 7.93
N ALA A 851 -7.55 7.58 8.84
CA ALA A 851 -7.05 7.59 10.22
C ALA A 851 -7.34 6.27 10.96
N GLU A 852 -8.52 5.67 10.75
CA GLU A 852 -8.87 4.39 11.36
C GLU A 852 -8.04 3.23 10.78
N ASN A 853 -7.84 3.23 9.45
CA ASN A 853 -6.99 2.23 8.80
C ASN A 853 -5.52 2.38 9.20
N ALA A 854 -5.01 3.60 9.38
CA ALA A 854 -3.69 3.87 9.92
C ALA A 854 -3.50 3.28 11.33
N ARG A 855 -4.42 3.63 12.25
CA ARG A 855 -4.39 3.19 13.66
C ARG A 855 -4.59 1.68 13.83
N GLY A 856 -5.41 1.03 12.99
CA GLY A 856 -5.75 -0.38 13.21
C GLY A 856 -6.31 -1.18 12.04
N GLY A 857 -6.48 -0.63 10.84
CA GLY A 857 -7.00 -1.37 9.67
C GLY A 857 -8.44 -1.87 9.84
N ALA A 858 -9.27 -1.19 10.63
CA ALA A 858 -10.58 -1.71 11.02
C ALA A 858 -11.62 -1.66 9.89
N VAL A 859 -11.59 -0.62 9.05
CA VAL A 859 -12.48 -0.48 7.88
C VAL A 859 -12.11 -1.51 6.83
N TRP A 860 -10.81 -1.65 6.54
CA TRP A 860 -10.27 -2.71 5.68
C TRP A 860 -10.74 -4.10 6.09
N ARG A 861 -10.60 -4.50 7.37
CA ARG A 861 -11.08 -5.83 7.81
C ARG A 861 -12.60 -5.99 7.69
N ALA A 862 -13.38 -4.94 7.95
CA ALA A 862 -14.84 -5.01 7.86
C ALA A 862 -15.34 -5.17 6.42
N PHE A 863 -14.75 -4.44 5.46
CA PHE A 863 -15.12 -4.52 4.05
C PHE A 863 -14.55 -5.77 3.36
N MET A 864 -13.24 -6.03 3.51
CA MET A 864 -12.57 -7.20 2.91
C MET A 864 -13.02 -8.53 3.53
N GLY A 865 -13.67 -8.50 4.70
CA GLY A 865 -14.31 -9.66 5.33
C GLY A 865 -15.59 -10.11 4.63
N THR A 866 -16.23 -9.26 3.81
CA THR A 866 -17.47 -9.58 3.10
C THR A 866 -17.27 -10.67 2.04
N GLU A 867 -18.32 -11.46 1.77
CA GLU A 867 -18.30 -12.42 0.66
C GLU A 867 -18.11 -11.75 -0.71
N TYR A 868 -18.59 -10.53 -0.88
CA TYR A 868 -18.54 -9.78 -2.13
C TYR A 868 -17.12 -9.35 -2.48
N ALA A 869 -16.36 -8.84 -1.50
CA ALA A 869 -14.96 -8.53 -1.67
C ALA A 869 -14.14 -9.80 -2.01
N LYS A 870 -14.39 -10.91 -1.29
CA LYS A 870 -13.73 -12.21 -1.55
C LYS A 870 -13.99 -12.70 -2.97
N ARG A 871 -15.27 -12.83 -3.36
CA ARG A 871 -15.70 -13.23 -4.72
C ARG A 871 -15.09 -12.35 -5.83
N ALA A 872 -14.89 -11.06 -5.57
CA ALA A 872 -14.25 -10.15 -6.50
C ALA A 872 -12.75 -10.42 -6.67
N PHE A 873 -12.02 -10.69 -5.58
CA PHE A 873 -10.58 -11.01 -5.62
C PHE A 873 -10.31 -12.44 -6.14
N GLU A 874 -11.15 -13.41 -5.80
CA GLU A 874 -11.14 -14.77 -6.35
C GLU A 874 -11.26 -14.74 -7.89
N LYS A 875 -12.21 -13.95 -8.44
CA LYS A 875 -12.35 -13.69 -9.89
C LYS A 875 -11.15 -13.01 -10.54
N LEU A 876 -10.23 -12.43 -9.76
CA LEU A 876 -8.98 -11.81 -10.22
C LEU A 876 -7.74 -12.67 -9.92
N GLY A 877 -7.91 -13.86 -9.34
CA GLY A 877 -6.81 -14.78 -9.02
C GLY A 877 -6.01 -14.42 -7.77
N ARG A 878 -6.67 -13.84 -6.75
CA ARG A 878 -6.09 -13.51 -5.43
C ARG A 878 -6.81 -14.27 -4.32
#